data_AF-A0A351L935-F1
#
_entry.id   AF-A0A351L935-F1
#
_cell.length_a   1.000
_cell.length_b   1.000
_cell.length_c   1.000
_cell.angle_alpha   90.00
_cell.angle_beta   90.00
_cell.angle_gamma   90.00
#
_symmetry.space_group_name_H-M   'P 1'
#
loop_
_entity.id
_entity.type
_entity.pdbx_description
1 polymer ?
#
loop_
_entity_poly.entity_id
_entity_poly.type
_entity_poly.pdbx_seq_one_letter_code
_entity_poly.pdbx_strand_id
1 'polypeptide(L)'
;MSFSWNATNLDSKTLVFIDANIEGYQYLASGVLDKVEVRILDPEQNGIFAVTTELQKFAAISGAIDAVHIFSHGNPGEVQLGSSSLNSQTLEEYKSWLQQWQSCLGDRADLLIYGCNVAAGEGVGFVQRLSKLTGANVAASVDLTGNSAKGGNWELEAKTGEIKATAVLKPEVMASYGGVLQIRTVTSATDDDNPGSLRNAIAQANSGDTIVFDSSLANQTITLTKGEIRINPGKNITIDAANAANLTISGNNASRIFLVDANVVTSTNATIKNLKLVNGYVNANTGAGPTNESTKGRGGAIAGADEATITVENVEFNNNVADLGGGAIYTAWNSNLTVNNSKFKANQAIAGNDERGAGAIAFVSPGNLTIRNSDFEDNRGIVGGAINSLNGKLTVENSRFINNDTESAVFAANDPTDPFLRGYGGAIYTDRASSTVEENQGIGGTIRITGSLFENNRAKAGGGANYLFTSPTDRVIIEDSTYINNRASALPGGQDGGKGGGLYQISNQPNRGLTISNTTFANNTAAEQGGGVWLYNAPATITNSTFTGNRAELGNFAGNGGAMAILGFANTTNNIVNTTIANNFANGIGGGVFAGDPQVNVKNTIFADNTVGNQFGSLPQATRKLTDQGGNIQWPPTDITNHWVTDNITFGDPKLGELQEINGKQVLPLLPGSAAIDQGNNSGAPSTDQRGVTRPIDGDANGSAIVDSGAYEFSGNVSTLAPEIEVL
;
A
#
# COMPACT_ATOMS: atom_id res chain seq x y z
N MET A 1 6.96 -21.84 -14.68
CA MET A 1 7.36 -23.26 -14.80
C MET A 1 8.87 -23.33 -14.66
N SER A 2 9.38 -23.98 -13.62
CA SER A 2 10.83 -24.18 -13.45
C SER A 2 11.28 -25.35 -14.33
N PHE A 3 11.94 -25.06 -15.44
CA PHE A 3 12.65 -26.08 -16.20
C PHE A 3 14.04 -26.26 -15.60
N SER A 4 14.26 -27.35 -14.87
CA SER A 4 15.61 -27.83 -14.57
C SER A 4 16.15 -28.57 -15.79
N TRP A 5 17.26 -28.13 -16.36
CA TRP A 5 17.91 -28.83 -17.47
C TRP A 5 19.27 -29.41 -17.09
N ASN A 6 19.47 -30.66 -17.51
CA ASN A 6 20.73 -31.42 -17.42
C ASN A 6 21.76 -30.88 -18.43
N ALA A 7 22.98 -30.65 -17.94
CA ALA A 7 24.09 -30.00 -18.64
C ALA A 7 24.84 -30.90 -19.65
N THR A 8 24.17 -31.50 -20.63
CA THR A 8 24.85 -32.32 -21.66
C THR A 8 24.30 -32.07 -23.07
N ASN A 9 24.68 -30.92 -23.65
CA ASN A 9 24.84 -30.58 -25.10
C ASN A 9 24.46 -29.12 -25.41
N LEU A 10 25.20 -28.15 -24.86
CA LEU A 10 25.18 -26.77 -25.34
C LEU A 10 26.25 -26.64 -26.45
N ASP A 11 25.85 -26.75 -27.71
CA ASP A 11 26.76 -26.53 -28.86
C ASP A 11 26.98 -25.03 -29.16
N SER A 12 26.20 -24.13 -28.54
CA SER A 12 26.30 -22.69 -28.80
C SER A 12 26.75 -21.93 -27.54
N LYS A 13 27.81 -21.11 -27.67
CA LYS A 13 28.23 -20.11 -26.68
C LYS A 13 27.43 -18.82 -26.86
N THR A 14 26.12 -18.98 -27.05
CA THR A 14 25.20 -17.90 -27.42
C THR A 14 24.07 -17.84 -26.40
N LEU A 15 23.86 -16.64 -25.84
CA LEU A 15 22.82 -16.38 -24.85
C LEU A 15 21.85 -15.32 -25.38
N VAL A 16 20.55 -15.58 -25.27
CA VAL A 16 19.49 -14.68 -25.70
C VAL A 16 18.76 -14.16 -24.48
N PHE A 17 18.67 -12.84 -24.36
CA PHE A 17 17.79 -12.16 -23.43
C PHE A 17 16.58 -11.62 -24.19
N ILE A 18 15.38 -11.85 -23.65
CA ILE A 18 14.15 -11.25 -24.17
C ILE A 18 13.49 -10.53 -23.01
N ASP A 19 13.30 -9.23 -23.17
CA ASP A 19 12.55 -8.41 -22.24
C ASP A 19 11.06 -8.76 -22.29
N ALA A 20 10.47 -9.10 -21.14
CA ALA A 20 9.05 -9.41 -21.06
C ALA A 20 8.13 -8.20 -21.26
N ASN A 21 8.68 -6.97 -21.29
CA ASN A 21 7.95 -5.78 -21.71
C ASN A 21 7.62 -5.76 -23.21
N ILE A 22 8.25 -6.61 -24.03
CA ILE A 22 7.97 -6.68 -25.47
C ILE A 22 6.67 -7.43 -25.75
N GLU A 23 5.84 -6.88 -26.65
CA GLU A 23 4.66 -7.56 -27.17
C GLU A 23 5.02 -8.93 -27.77
N GLY A 24 4.35 -9.99 -27.32
CA GLY A 24 4.59 -11.34 -27.85
C GLY A 24 5.97 -11.90 -27.50
N TYR A 25 6.59 -11.49 -26.39
CA TYR A 25 7.88 -12.01 -25.95
C TYR A 25 7.89 -13.55 -25.84
N GLN A 26 6.77 -14.19 -25.48
CA GLN A 26 6.68 -15.67 -25.45
C GLN A 26 6.77 -16.26 -26.85
N TYR A 27 6.22 -15.58 -27.85
CA TYR A 27 6.31 -15.98 -29.24
C TYR A 27 7.76 -15.88 -29.73
N LEU A 28 8.44 -14.77 -29.43
CA LEU A 28 9.87 -14.60 -29.70
C LEU A 28 10.70 -15.68 -29.00
N ALA A 29 10.44 -15.93 -27.71
CA ALA A 29 11.15 -16.93 -26.92
C ALA A 29 10.98 -18.35 -27.46
N SER A 30 9.77 -18.72 -27.86
CA SER A 30 9.49 -20.01 -28.50
C SER A 30 10.09 -20.13 -29.91
N GLY A 31 10.38 -19.00 -30.53
CA GLY A 31 10.94 -18.87 -31.85
C GLY A 31 12.45 -18.84 -31.92
N VAL A 32 13.14 -18.85 -30.78
CA VAL A 32 14.60 -18.98 -30.74
C VAL A 32 15.01 -20.37 -31.26
N LEU A 33 16.12 -20.43 -32.01
CA LEU A 33 16.67 -21.66 -32.56
C LEU A 33 16.99 -22.68 -31.46
N ASP A 34 16.79 -23.96 -31.78
CA ASP A 34 17.07 -25.06 -30.86
C ASP A 34 18.55 -25.03 -30.42
N LYS A 35 18.83 -25.38 -29.17
CA LYS A 35 20.17 -25.35 -28.52
C LYS A 35 20.79 -23.96 -28.29
N VAL A 36 20.03 -22.87 -28.48
CA VAL A 36 20.39 -21.53 -28.00
C VAL A 36 19.68 -21.28 -26.66
N GLU A 37 20.41 -20.76 -25.68
CA GLU A 37 19.87 -20.55 -24.35
C GLU A 37 19.12 -19.21 -24.26
N VAL A 38 17.92 -19.22 -23.66
CA VAL A 38 17.04 -18.05 -23.54
C VAL A 38 16.85 -17.68 -22.07
N ARG A 39 16.86 -16.38 -21.78
CA ARG A 39 16.55 -15.78 -20.49
C ARG A 39 15.50 -14.70 -20.69
N ILE A 40 14.43 -14.78 -19.91
CA ILE A 40 13.38 -13.75 -19.89
C ILE A 40 13.73 -12.75 -18.80
N LEU A 41 13.81 -11.48 -19.16
CA LEU A 41 14.02 -10.41 -18.18
C LEU A 41 12.69 -10.06 -17.53
N ASP A 42 12.70 -10.00 -16.21
CA ASP A 42 11.56 -9.61 -15.39
C ASP A 42 11.34 -8.08 -15.50
N PRO A 43 10.14 -7.61 -15.89
CA PRO A 43 9.83 -6.19 -15.98
C PRO A 43 10.06 -5.41 -14.68
N GLU A 44 9.98 -6.08 -13.53
CA GLU A 44 10.09 -5.45 -12.21
C GLU A 44 11.53 -5.44 -11.67
N GLN A 45 12.48 -6.15 -12.31
CA GLN A 45 13.87 -6.22 -11.85
C GLN A 45 14.75 -5.23 -12.62
N ASN A 46 15.85 -4.79 -12.01
CA ASN A 46 16.88 -4.06 -12.73
C ASN A 46 17.48 -4.97 -13.80
N GLY A 47 17.17 -4.73 -15.08
CA GLY A 47 17.55 -5.65 -16.15
C GLY A 47 19.06 -5.71 -16.38
N ILE A 48 19.80 -4.66 -16.05
CA ILE A 48 21.27 -4.67 -16.14
C ILE A 48 21.85 -5.63 -15.11
N PHE A 49 21.36 -5.59 -13.87
CA PHE A 49 21.73 -6.55 -12.83
C PHE A 49 21.35 -7.99 -13.20
N ALA A 50 20.15 -8.20 -13.74
CA ALA A 50 19.68 -9.52 -14.16
C ALA A 50 20.54 -10.09 -15.30
N VAL A 51 20.81 -9.30 -16.36
CA VAL A 51 21.71 -9.70 -17.45
C VAL A 51 23.10 -10.02 -16.91
N THR A 52 23.65 -9.19 -16.02
CA THR A 52 24.96 -9.40 -15.40
C THR A 52 25.03 -10.76 -14.69
N THR A 53 24.01 -11.05 -13.88
CA THR A 53 23.92 -12.29 -13.10
C THR A 53 23.82 -13.52 -13.99
N GLU A 54 23.03 -13.46 -15.06
CA GLU A 54 22.83 -14.58 -15.98
C GLU A 54 24.05 -14.81 -16.90
N LEU A 55 24.75 -13.75 -17.33
CA LEU A 55 26.01 -13.88 -18.06
C LEU A 55 27.06 -14.61 -17.21
N GLN A 56 27.18 -14.27 -15.93
CA GLN A 56 28.10 -14.95 -15.01
C GLN A 56 27.76 -16.43 -14.84
N LYS A 57 26.48 -16.76 -14.63
CA LYS A 57 26.02 -18.15 -14.50
C LYS A 57 26.30 -18.95 -15.77
N PHE A 58 25.99 -18.39 -16.93
CA PHE A 58 26.20 -19.06 -18.22
C PHE A 58 27.69 -19.26 -18.48
N ALA A 59 28.51 -18.21 -18.33
CA ALA A 59 29.96 -18.30 -18.55
C ALA A 59 30.66 -19.29 -17.59
N ALA A 60 30.17 -19.45 -16.36
CA ALA A 60 30.68 -20.45 -15.42
C ALA A 60 30.48 -21.90 -15.91
N ILE A 61 29.50 -22.13 -16.78
CA ILE A 61 29.17 -23.45 -17.33
C ILE A 61 29.74 -23.64 -18.73
N SER A 62 29.63 -22.63 -19.60
CA SER A 62 30.00 -22.70 -21.02
C SER A 62 31.40 -22.17 -21.34
N GLY A 63 32.08 -21.56 -20.36
CA GLY A 63 33.25 -20.71 -20.60
C GLY A 63 32.86 -19.39 -21.28
N ALA A 64 33.87 -18.65 -21.76
CA ALA A 64 33.69 -17.34 -22.39
C ALA A 64 32.64 -17.38 -23.52
N ILE A 65 31.72 -16.41 -23.48
CA ILE A 65 30.53 -16.30 -24.33
C ILE A 65 30.89 -15.63 -25.65
N ASP A 66 30.47 -16.22 -26.78
CA ASP A 66 30.81 -15.71 -28.10
C ASP A 66 29.77 -14.69 -28.62
N ALA A 67 28.50 -14.84 -28.24
CA ALA A 67 27.43 -13.94 -28.66
C ALA A 67 26.34 -13.76 -27.60
N VAL A 68 25.86 -12.52 -27.44
CA VAL A 68 24.71 -12.16 -26.63
C VAL A 68 23.71 -11.43 -27.51
N HIS A 69 22.47 -11.90 -27.53
CA HIS A 69 21.37 -11.26 -28.22
C HIS A 69 20.41 -10.69 -27.18
N ILE A 70 20.02 -9.43 -27.33
CA ILE A 70 19.08 -8.77 -26.43
C ILE A 70 17.92 -8.27 -27.27
N PHE A 71 16.73 -8.81 -27.03
CA PHE A 71 15.48 -8.29 -27.55
C PHE A 71 14.85 -7.42 -26.48
N SER A 72 14.61 -6.15 -26.81
CA SER A 72 14.11 -5.12 -25.89
C SER A 72 13.44 -4.00 -26.67
N HIS A 73 12.63 -3.16 -26.01
CA HIS A 73 12.28 -1.88 -26.62
C HIS A 73 13.50 -0.96 -26.73
N GLY A 74 13.55 -0.14 -27.78
CA GLY A 74 14.64 0.81 -28.04
C GLY A 74 14.17 2.20 -28.49
N ASN A 75 15.08 3.16 -28.32
CA ASN A 75 15.03 4.54 -28.78
C ASN A 75 16.44 4.99 -29.22
N PRO A 76 16.60 6.09 -29.99
CA PRO A 76 17.91 6.68 -30.27
C PRO A 76 18.79 6.83 -29.03
N GLY A 77 19.82 5.97 -28.90
CA GLY A 77 20.78 5.96 -27.79
C GLY A 77 20.27 5.38 -26.47
N GLU A 78 19.20 4.58 -26.49
CA GLU A 78 18.55 4.01 -25.32
C GLU A 78 18.03 2.59 -25.57
N VAL A 79 18.16 1.72 -24.55
CA VAL A 79 17.63 0.36 -24.52
C VAL A 79 16.93 0.11 -23.19
N GLN A 80 15.70 -0.39 -23.21
CA GLN A 80 14.96 -0.77 -22.00
C GLN A 80 15.26 -2.22 -21.61
N LEU A 81 15.70 -2.47 -20.37
CA LEU A 81 15.97 -3.80 -19.82
C LEU A 81 15.32 -3.96 -18.44
N GLY A 82 14.25 -4.76 -18.37
CA GLY A 82 13.40 -4.88 -17.19
C GLY A 82 12.85 -3.51 -16.79
N SER A 83 13.15 -3.09 -15.57
CA SER A 83 12.83 -1.75 -15.04
C SER A 83 13.88 -0.67 -15.35
N SER A 84 14.99 -1.01 -16.01
CA SER A 84 16.13 -0.11 -16.22
C SER A 84 16.21 0.42 -17.65
N SER A 85 16.48 1.71 -17.82
CA SER A 85 16.92 2.28 -19.10
C SER A 85 18.46 2.35 -19.16
N LEU A 86 19.05 1.72 -20.18
CA LEU A 86 20.47 1.85 -20.51
C LEU A 86 20.65 2.88 -21.61
N ASN A 87 21.20 4.03 -21.28
CA ASN A 87 21.37 5.15 -22.19
C ASN A 87 22.66 5.92 -21.89
N SER A 88 22.95 6.98 -22.65
CA SER A 88 24.19 7.77 -22.51
C SER A 88 24.42 8.37 -21.11
N GLN A 89 23.37 8.59 -20.33
CA GLN A 89 23.46 9.10 -18.95
C GLN A 89 23.73 7.95 -17.97
N THR A 90 23.00 6.84 -18.09
CA THR A 90 23.07 5.70 -17.15
C THR A 90 24.25 4.76 -17.42
N LEU A 91 24.92 4.83 -18.57
CA LEU A 91 26.10 4.02 -18.88
C LEU A 91 27.23 4.16 -17.85
N GLU A 92 27.43 5.35 -17.27
CA GLU A 92 28.45 5.55 -16.24
C GLU A 92 28.04 4.98 -14.89
N GLU A 93 26.76 5.07 -14.53
CA GLU A 93 26.20 4.47 -13.31
C GLU A 93 26.35 2.94 -13.35
N TYR A 94 26.11 2.33 -14.51
CA TYR A 94 26.19 0.89 -14.72
C TYR A 94 27.57 0.37 -15.15
N LYS A 95 28.59 1.23 -15.17
CA LYS A 95 29.93 0.88 -15.67
C LYS A 95 30.52 -0.37 -15.02
N SER A 96 30.36 -0.52 -13.70
CA SER A 96 30.89 -1.66 -12.96
C SER A 96 30.24 -2.99 -13.36
N TRP A 97 28.93 -2.99 -13.65
CA TRP A 97 28.21 -4.16 -14.17
C TRP A 97 28.54 -4.44 -15.63
N LEU A 98 28.65 -3.41 -16.47
CA LEU A 98 29.04 -3.57 -17.88
C LEU A 98 30.47 -4.12 -18.03
N GLN A 99 31.38 -3.75 -17.13
CA GLN A 99 32.72 -4.34 -17.06
C GLN A 99 32.69 -5.79 -16.56
N GLN A 100 31.72 -6.17 -15.73
CA GLN A 100 31.51 -7.58 -15.40
C GLN A 100 31.03 -8.37 -16.62
N TRP A 101 30.25 -7.77 -17.52
CA TRP A 101 29.90 -8.43 -18.79
C TRP A 101 31.16 -8.73 -19.58
N GLN A 102 32.08 -7.77 -19.70
CA GLN A 102 33.37 -7.97 -20.38
C GLN A 102 34.12 -9.19 -19.85
N SER A 103 34.10 -9.47 -18.54
CA SER A 103 34.78 -10.62 -17.95
C SER A 103 34.15 -11.98 -18.32
N CYS A 104 32.89 -11.98 -18.76
CA CYS A 104 32.16 -13.18 -19.19
C CYS A 104 32.24 -13.40 -20.71
N LEU A 105 32.50 -12.34 -21.48
CA LEU A 105 32.54 -12.35 -22.92
C LEU A 105 33.91 -12.79 -23.45
N GLY A 106 33.91 -13.52 -24.57
CA GLY A 106 35.13 -13.81 -25.31
C GLY A 106 35.73 -12.56 -25.98
N ASP A 107 36.98 -12.65 -26.40
CA ASP A 107 37.66 -11.56 -27.11
C ASP A 107 36.87 -11.15 -28.35
N ARG A 108 36.34 -9.91 -28.33
CA ARG A 108 35.46 -9.38 -29.39
C ARG A 108 34.24 -10.28 -29.65
N ALA A 109 33.61 -10.76 -28.58
CA ALA A 109 32.27 -11.35 -28.64
C ALA A 109 31.28 -10.35 -29.26
N ASP A 110 30.17 -10.86 -29.79
CA ASP A 110 29.15 -10.02 -30.41
C ASP A 110 28.00 -9.74 -29.43
N LEU A 111 27.62 -8.47 -29.31
CA LEU A 111 26.45 -8.02 -28.56
C LEU A 111 25.43 -7.41 -29.53
N LEU A 112 24.35 -8.14 -29.80
CA LEU A 112 23.32 -7.77 -30.77
C LEU A 112 22.09 -7.27 -30.03
N ILE A 113 21.75 -6.01 -30.25
CA ILE A 113 20.63 -5.33 -29.58
C ILE A 113 19.51 -5.12 -30.60
N TYR A 114 18.46 -5.92 -30.45
CA TYR A 114 17.21 -5.82 -31.18
C TYR A 114 16.27 -4.93 -30.39
N GLY A 115 16.22 -3.65 -30.78
CA GLY A 115 15.30 -2.64 -30.27
C GLY A 115 15.24 -1.51 -31.28
N CYS A 116 14.09 -0.86 -31.46
CA CYS A 116 13.97 0.14 -32.53
C CYS A 116 14.93 1.32 -32.34
N ASN A 117 15.56 1.77 -33.43
CA ASN A 117 16.31 3.02 -33.53
C ASN A 117 17.48 3.18 -32.55
N VAL A 118 17.95 2.13 -31.89
CA VAL A 118 18.96 2.20 -30.81
C VAL A 118 20.23 2.97 -31.25
N ALA A 119 20.64 2.78 -32.51
CA ALA A 119 21.79 3.43 -33.11
C ALA A 119 21.45 4.61 -34.02
N ALA A 120 20.19 5.06 -34.08
CA ALA A 120 19.80 6.18 -34.92
C ALA A 120 20.35 7.50 -34.38
N GLY A 121 20.81 8.39 -35.27
CA GLY A 121 21.29 9.73 -34.89
C GLY A 121 22.40 9.68 -33.83
N GLU A 122 22.19 10.36 -32.70
CA GLU A 122 23.10 10.37 -31.55
C GLU A 122 23.32 8.97 -30.92
N GLY A 123 22.44 8.00 -31.22
CA GLY A 123 22.55 6.62 -30.75
C GLY A 123 23.82 5.89 -31.19
N VAL A 124 24.48 6.35 -32.27
CA VAL A 124 25.80 5.84 -32.68
C VAL A 124 26.82 6.00 -31.55
N GLY A 125 26.80 7.13 -30.84
CA GLY A 125 27.71 7.39 -29.72
C GLY A 125 27.47 6.45 -28.53
N PHE A 126 26.20 6.16 -28.24
CA PHE A 126 25.80 5.18 -27.23
C PHE A 126 26.36 3.78 -27.55
N VAL A 127 26.14 3.29 -28.77
CA VAL A 127 26.61 1.97 -29.21
C VAL A 127 28.15 1.86 -29.14
N GLN A 128 28.86 2.92 -29.54
CA GLN A 128 30.33 2.98 -29.42
C GLN A 128 30.81 2.93 -27.97
N ARG A 129 30.12 3.63 -27.06
CA ARG A 129 30.52 3.64 -25.64
C ARG A 129 30.21 2.31 -24.97
N LEU A 130 29.06 1.70 -25.29
CA LEU A 130 28.72 0.37 -24.82
C LEU A 130 29.76 -0.67 -25.26
N SER A 131 30.16 -0.65 -26.54
CA SER A 131 31.23 -1.52 -27.08
C SER A 131 32.55 -1.36 -26.34
N LYS A 132 32.94 -0.13 -25.98
CA LYS A 132 34.16 0.13 -25.19
C LYS A 132 34.07 -0.41 -23.76
N LEU A 133 32.90 -0.33 -23.14
CA LEU A 133 32.69 -0.76 -21.75
C LEU A 133 32.60 -2.28 -21.62
N THR A 134 32.02 -2.97 -22.61
CA THR A 134 31.85 -4.42 -22.61
C THR A 134 32.98 -5.15 -23.33
N GLY A 135 33.80 -4.47 -24.12
CA GLY A 135 34.82 -5.08 -24.97
C GLY A 135 34.26 -5.87 -26.17
N ALA A 136 32.93 -5.86 -26.36
CA ALA A 136 32.23 -6.56 -27.42
C ALA A 136 32.13 -5.73 -28.70
N ASN A 137 31.99 -6.39 -29.86
CA ASN A 137 31.46 -5.75 -31.04
C ASN A 137 29.94 -5.60 -30.85
N VAL A 138 29.41 -4.39 -30.93
CA VAL A 138 27.99 -4.13 -30.72
C VAL A 138 27.32 -3.89 -32.06
N ALA A 139 26.19 -4.56 -32.29
CA ALA A 139 25.28 -4.31 -33.40
C ALA A 139 23.92 -3.84 -32.89
N ALA A 140 23.35 -2.81 -33.50
CA ALA A 140 22.03 -2.30 -33.15
C ALA A 140 21.35 -1.65 -34.37
N SER A 141 20.03 -1.51 -34.33
CA SER A 141 19.26 -0.97 -35.46
C SER A 141 19.29 0.56 -35.52
N VAL A 142 19.18 1.12 -36.72
CA VAL A 142 18.99 2.57 -36.94
C VAL A 142 17.54 2.94 -37.30
N ASP A 143 16.66 1.94 -37.43
CA ASP A 143 15.25 2.09 -37.78
C ASP A 143 14.34 1.18 -36.92
N LEU A 144 13.10 0.97 -37.33
CA LEU A 144 12.17 0.12 -36.57
C LEU A 144 12.60 -1.35 -36.66
N THR A 145 12.81 -2.01 -35.51
CA THR A 145 13.05 -3.46 -35.46
C THR A 145 11.73 -4.24 -35.30
N GLY A 146 11.45 -5.22 -36.17
CA GLY A 146 10.29 -6.11 -36.08
C GLY A 146 9.51 -6.27 -37.38
N ASN A 147 8.18 -6.12 -37.30
CA ASN A 147 7.23 -6.41 -38.38
C ASN A 147 7.39 -5.46 -39.59
N SER A 148 7.55 -6.04 -40.78
CA SER A 148 7.72 -5.31 -42.04
C SER A 148 6.48 -4.58 -42.55
N ALA A 149 5.27 -5.07 -42.24
CA ALA A 149 4.04 -4.35 -42.54
C ALA A 149 3.86 -3.10 -41.66
N LYS A 150 4.54 -3.03 -40.50
CA LYS A 150 4.62 -1.85 -39.63
C LYS A 150 5.87 -0.98 -39.92
N GLY A 151 6.60 -1.28 -41.01
CA GLY A 151 7.78 -0.52 -41.44
C GLY A 151 9.08 -0.91 -40.73
N GLY A 152 9.10 -2.03 -40.00
CA GLY A 152 10.31 -2.53 -39.36
C GLY A 152 11.01 -3.68 -40.10
N ASN A 153 12.21 -4.02 -39.67
CA ASN A 153 12.97 -5.17 -40.16
C ASN A 153 13.77 -5.82 -39.00
N TRP A 154 14.51 -6.89 -39.24
CA TRP A 154 15.36 -7.53 -38.22
C TRP A 154 16.85 -7.27 -38.45
N GLU A 155 17.18 -6.29 -39.28
CA GLU A 155 18.54 -5.90 -39.61
C GLU A 155 19.10 -4.98 -38.51
N LEU A 156 20.40 -5.11 -38.28
CA LEU A 156 21.16 -4.28 -37.34
C LEU A 156 22.26 -3.58 -38.15
N GLU A 157 21.98 -2.34 -38.55
CA GLU A 157 22.76 -1.61 -39.54
C GLU A 157 24.03 -0.99 -38.94
N ALA A 158 23.96 -0.56 -37.68
CA ALA A 158 25.09 0.05 -36.98
C ALA A 158 25.93 -1.02 -36.27
N LYS A 159 27.25 -0.99 -36.48
CA LYS A 159 28.20 -1.97 -35.94
C LYS A 159 29.49 -1.29 -35.48
N THR A 160 30.07 -1.71 -34.36
CA THR A 160 31.38 -1.20 -33.88
C THR A 160 32.56 -2.07 -34.29
N GLY A 161 32.30 -3.22 -34.92
CA GLY A 161 33.28 -4.19 -35.41
C GLY A 161 32.65 -5.25 -36.30
N GLU A 162 33.42 -6.30 -36.61
CA GLU A 162 32.92 -7.45 -37.39
C GLU A 162 31.99 -8.32 -36.55
N ILE A 163 30.73 -8.45 -36.98
CA ILE A 163 29.73 -9.29 -36.33
C ILE A 163 29.71 -10.66 -37.00
N LYS A 164 30.00 -11.70 -36.22
CA LYS A 164 30.09 -13.11 -36.64
C LYS A 164 28.83 -13.89 -36.28
N ALA A 165 28.10 -13.46 -35.26
CA ALA A 165 26.86 -14.08 -34.82
C ALA A 165 25.78 -14.06 -35.90
N THR A 166 25.04 -15.15 -36.03
CA THR A 166 23.92 -15.28 -36.96
C THR A 166 22.60 -14.96 -36.28
N ALA A 167 21.53 -14.77 -37.05
CA ALA A 167 20.18 -14.62 -36.50
C ALA A 167 19.81 -15.83 -35.62
N VAL A 168 19.23 -15.55 -34.45
CA VAL A 168 18.84 -16.57 -33.45
C VAL A 168 17.35 -16.89 -33.47
N LEU A 169 16.55 -16.15 -34.24
CA LEU A 169 15.13 -16.43 -34.42
C LEU A 169 14.89 -17.25 -35.69
N LYS A 170 13.93 -18.17 -35.63
CA LYS A 170 13.44 -18.92 -36.79
C LYS A 170 12.86 -17.94 -37.83
N PRO A 171 13.14 -18.11 -39.14
CA PRO A 171 12.63 -17.23 -40.19
C PRO A 171 11.12 -17.03 -40.18
N GLU A 172 10.35 -18.08 -39.89
CA GLU A 172 8.90 -18.05 -39.77
C GLU A 172 8.41 -17.15 -38.62
N VAL A 173 9.16 -17.07 -37.52
CA VAL A 173 8.86 -16.21 -36.36
C VAL A 173 9.14 -14.76 -36.72
N MET A 174 10.29 -14.48 -37.34
CA MET A 174 10.62 -13.13 -37.81
C MET A 174 9.60 -12.59 -38.81
N ALA A 175 9.10 -13.44 -39.71
CA ALA A 175 8.13 -13.07 -40.73
C ALA A 175 6.71 -12.83 -40.20
N SER A 176 6.33 -13.50 -39.10
CA SER A 176 4.96 -13.47 -38.57
C SER A 176 4.81 -12.72 -37.24
N TYR A 177 5.92 -12.27 -36.64
CA TYR A 177 5.88 -11.40 -35.47
C TYR A 177 5.07 -10.14 -35.76
N GLY A 178 4.07 -9.86 -34.92
CA GLY A 178 3.11 -8.77 -35.14
C GLY A 178 3.53 -7.38 -34.67
N GLY A 179 4.62 -7.28 -33.89
CA GLY A 179 5.04 -6.05 -33.21
C GLY A 179 6.24 -5.33 -33.86
N VAL A 180 6.55 -4.14 -33.35
CA VAL A 180 7.85 -3.48 -33.50
C VAL A 180 8.37 -3.11 -32.12
N LEU A 181 9.69 -3.09 -31.94
CA LEU A 181 10.34 -2.95 -30.63
C LEU A 181 10.53 -1.48 -30.21
N GLN A 182 9.53 -0.62 -30.45
CA GLN A 182 9.64 0.84 -30.27
C GLN A 182 9.21 1.29 -28.88
N ILE A 183 9.96 2.20 -28.26
CA ILE A 183 9.48 2.95 -27.08
C ILE A 183 8.58 4.10 -27.57
N ARG A 184 7.38 4.22 -27.02
CA ARG A 184 6.49 5.33 -27.38
C ARG A 184 6.79 6.53 -26.50
N THR A 185 7.26 7.62 -27.10
CA THR A 185 7.65 8.82 -26.37
C THR A 185 6.66 9.96 -26.63
N VAL A 186 6.10 10.52 -25.57
CA VAL A 186 5.31 11.76 -25.60
C VAL A 186 6.28 12.93 -25.59
N THR A 187 6.17 13.82 -26.57
CA THR A 187 7.07 14.97 -26.78
C THR A 187 6.35 16.32 -26.74
N SER A 188 5.02 16.32 -26.62
CA SER A 188 4.20 17.53 -26.57
C SER A 188 3.29 17.53 -25.35
N ALA A 189 3.15 18.71 -24.72
CA ALA A 189 2.21 18.92 -23.63
C ALA A 189 0.77 19.23 -24.10
N THR A 190 0.51 19.20 -25.41
CA THR A 190 -0.81 19.51 -25.97
C THR A 190 -1.82 18.36 -25.77
N ASP A 191 -3.06 18.72 -25.43
CA ASP A 191 -4.18 17.79 -25.36
C ASP A 191 -4.88 17.63 -26.72
N ASP A 192 -4.14 17.12 -27.70
CA ASP A 192 -4.63 16.85 -29.05
C ASP A 192 -4.45 15.38 -29.44
N ASP A 193 -4.77 15.01 -30.69
CA ASP A 193 -4.56 13.66 -31.22
C ASP A 193 -3.37 13.60 -32.20
N ASN A 194 -2.55 14.66 -32.25
CA ASN A 194 -1.43 14.78 -33.16
C ASN A 194 -0.24 13.94 -32.65
N PRO A 195 0.67 13.50 -33.55
CA PRO A 195 1.89 12.82 -33.16
C PRO A 195 2.66 13.59 -32.08
N GLY A 196 3.10 12.88 -31.05
CA GLY A 196 3.83 13.44 -29.89
C GLY A 196 2.96 13.77 -28.68
N SER A 197 1.63 13.82 -28.79
CA SER A 197 0.73 13.97 -27.63
C SER A 197 0.50 12.66 -26.88
N LEU A 198 0.06 12.75 -25.62
CA LEU A 198 -0.27 11.58 -24.79
C LEU A 198 -1.45 10.77 -25.37
N ARG A 199 -2.49 11.45 -25.89
CA ARG A 199 -3.64 10.74 -26.49
C ARG A 199 -3.22 9.95 -27.72
N ASN A 200 -2.40 10.54 -28.58
CA ASN A 200 -1.88 9.85 -29.75
C ASN A 200 -1.03 8.64 -29.33
N ALA A 201 -0.12 8.81 -28.37
CA ALA A 201 0.70 7.72 -27.86
C ALA A 201 -0.14 6.54 -27.34
N ILE A 202 -1.17 6.82 -26.53
CA ILE A 202 -2.08 5.78 -26.00
C ILE A 202 -2.93 5.17 -27.12
N ALA A 203 -3.41 5.96 -28.07
CA ALA A 203 -4.21 5.46 -29.20
C ALA A 203 -3.41 4.47 -30.05
N GLN A 204 -2.13 4.78 -30.31
CA GLN A 204 -1.24 3.94 -31.09
C GLN A 204 -0.64 2.77 -30.31
N ALA A 205 -0.67 2.82 -28.97
CA ALA A 205 -0.13 1.75 -28.12
C ALA A 205 -0.87 0.41 -28.30
N ASN A 206 -0.08 -0.66 -28.38
CA ASN A 206 -0.51 -2.04 -28.28
C ASN A 206 -0.49 -2.50 -26.82
N SER A 207 -1.10 -3.65 -26.53
CA SER A 207 -0.93 -4.31 -25.24
C SER A 207 0.53 -4.75 -25.06
N GLY A 208 1.12 -4.45 -23.90
CA GLY A 208 2.52 -4.64 -23.56
C GLY A 208 3.35 -3.35 -23.63
N ASP A 209 2.90 -2.36 -24.41
CA ASP A 209 3.70 -1.16 -24.64
C ASP A 209 3.92 -0.33 -23.36
N THR A 210 5.13 0.23 -23.26
CA THR A 210 5.45 1.31 -22.31
C THR A 210 5.47 2.65 -23.04
N ILE A 211 4.73 3.62 -22.50
CA ILE A 211 4.69 5.00 -22.94
C ILE A 211 5.53 5.83 -21.97
N VAL A 212 6.56 6.47 -22.49
CA VAL A 212 7.45 7.37 -21.74
C VAL A 212 7.25 8.82 -22.16
N PHE A 213 7.79 9.75 -21.37
CA PHE A 213 7.74 11.17 -21.67
C PHE A 213 9.15 11.71 -21.91
N ASP A 214 9.30 12.55 -22.93
CA ASP A 214 10.56 13.22 -23.22
C ASP A 214 10.93 14.18 -22.09
N SER A 215 12.23 14.27 -21.78
CA SER A 215 12.74 15.14 -20.71
C SER A 215 12.41 16.62 -20.87
N SER A 216 12.13 17.08 -22.09
CA SER A 216 11.64 18.44 -22.36
C SER A 216 10.30 18.73 -21.68
N LEU A 217 9.53 17.71 -21.30
CA LEU A 217 8.25 17.86 -20.58
C LEU A 217 8.41 17.98 -19.06
N ALA A 218 9.63 17.95 -18.52
CA ALA A 218 9.85 18.14 -17.09
C ALA A 218 9.24 19.47 -16.58
N ASN A 219 8.54 19.41 -15.45
CA ASN A 219 7.77 20.51 -14.84
C ASN A 219 6.66 21.11 -15.71
N GLN A 220 6.32 20.51 -16.86
CA GLN A 220 5.20 20.96 -17.67
C GLN A 220 3.87 20.40 -17.16
N THR A 221 2.76 20.92 -17.70
CA THR A 221 1.42 20.43 -17.43
C THR A 221 0.70 20.11 -18.73
N ILE A 222 0.27 18.85 -18.89
CA ILE A 222 -0.69 18.43 -19.91
C ILE A 222 -2.09 18.74 -19.35
N THR A 223 -2.71 19.80 -19.86
CA THR A 223 -4.06 20.21 -19.41
C THR A 223 -5.12 19.63 -20.32
N LEU A 224 -5.99 18.77 -19.80
CA LEU A 224 -7.05 18.15 -20.59
C LEU A 224 -8.15 19.16 -20.92
N THR A 225 -8.51 19.20 -22.19
CA THR A 225 -9.55 20.04 -22.80
C THR A 225 -10.54 19.24 -23.65
N LYS A 226 -10.18 18.00 -24.03
CA LYS A 226 -11.00 17.09 -24.84
C LYS A 226 -11.69 15.98 -24.03
N GLY A 227 -11.75 16.16 -22.70
CA GLY A 227 -12.32 15.18 -21.78
C GLY A 227 -11.30 14.14 -21.31
N GLU A 228 -11.78 13.00 -20.81
CA GLU A 228 -10.92 11.94 -20.30
C GLU A 228 -10.11 11.23 -21.39
N ILE A 229 -9.04 10.55 -20.97
CA ILE A 229 -8.22 9.68 -21.80
C ILE A 229 -8.63 8.22 -21.52
N ARG A 230 -9.16 7.55 -22.54
CA ARG A 230 -9.61 6.16 -22.43
C ARG A 230 -8.49 5.18 -22.81
N ILE A 231 -8.25 4.19 -21.94
CA ILE A 231 -7.48 2.98 -22.22
C ILE A 231 -8.49 1.88 -22.53
N ASN A 232 -8.55 1.46 -23.81
CA ASN A 232 -9.58 0.52 -24.29
C ASN A 232 -9.42 -0.90 -23.72
N PRO A 233 -10.50 -1.72 -23.73
CA PRO A 233 -10.45 -3.11 -23.27
C PRO A 233 -9.30 -3.91 -23.89
N GLY A 234 -8.51 -4.59 -23.05
CA GLY A 234 -7.38 -5.43 -23.47
C GLY A 234 -6.09 -4.68 -23.78
N LYS A 235 -6.08 -3.34 -23.72
CA LYS A 235 -4.88 -2.52 -23.93
C LYS A 235 -4.10 -2.42 -22.62
N ASN A 236 -3.33 -3.46 -22.33
CA ASN A 236 -2.50 -3.50 -21.13
C ASN A 236 -1.24 -2.64 -21.35
N ILE A 237 -1.07 -1.53 -20.66
CA ILE A 237 0.04 -0.59 -20.93
C ILE A 237 0.64 -0.02 -19.65
N THR A 238 1.90 0.40 -19.76
CA THR A 238 2.58 1.20 -18.74
C THR A 238 2.73 2.64 -19.24
N ILE A 239 2.44 3.61 -18.38
CA ILE A 239 2.64 5.05 -18.62
C ILE A 239 3.61 5.54 -17.55
N ASP A 240 4.81 5.96 -17.96
CA ASP A 240 5.91 6.26 -17.04
C ASP A 240 6.59 7.60 -17.37
N ALA A 241 6.51 8.56 -16.46
CA ALA A 241 7.17 9.86 -16.58
C ALA A 241 8.50 9.97 -15.84
N ALA A 242 9.21 8.87 -15.58
CA ALA A 242 10.55 8.88 -14.96
C ALA A 242 11.52 9.86 -15.64
N ASN A 243 11.45 9.96 -16.98
CA ASN A 243 12.30 10.85 -17.78
C ASN A 243 11.83 12.32 -17.79
N ALA A 244 10.62 12.62 -17.31
CA ALA A 244 10.01 13.96 -17.30
C ALA A 244 9.62 14.36 -15.87
N ALA A 245 10.62 14.65 -15.03
CA ALA A 245 10.43 14.95 -13.62
C ALA A 245 9.35 16.03 -13.37
N ASN A 246 8.50 15.79 -12.37
CA ASN A 246 7.38 16.66 -11.97
C ASN A 246 6.34 16.93 -13.07
N LEU A 247 6.27 16.12 -14.13
CA LEU A 247 5.23 16.25 -15.14
C LEU A 247 3.84 16.08 -14.52
N THR A 248 2.96 17.02 -14.84
CA THR A 248 1.58 17.04 -14.38
C THR A 248 0.62 16.74 -15.52
N ILE A 249 -0.38 15.91 -15.27
CA ILE A 249 -1.56 15.76 -16.12
C ILE A 249 -2.75 16.30 -15.31
N SER A 250 -3.43 17.31 -15.85
CA SER A 250 -4.55 17.95 -15.17
C SER A 250 -5.87 17.73 -15.89
N GLY A 251 -6.89 17.26 -15.16
CA GLY A 251 -8.27 17.20 -15.65
C GLY A 251 -8.96 18.58 -15.74
N ASN A 252 -8.24 19.65 -15.38
CA ASN A 252 -8.68 21.05 -15.50
C ASN A 252 -9.99 21.38 -14.78
N ASN A 253 -10.33 20.64 -13.71
CA ASN A 253 -11.62 20.67 -13.02
C ASN A 253 -12.82 20.45 -13.97
N ALA A 254 -12.59 19.86 -15.14
CA ALA A 254 -13.58 19.73 -16.21
C ALA A 254 -13.84 18.28 -16.60
N SER A 255 -12.86 17.40 -16.44
CA SER A 255 -13.01 15.99 -16.75
C SER A 255 -12.21 15.08 -15.81
N ARG A 256 -12.61 13.81 -15.80
CA ARG A 256 -11.76 12.72 -15.36
C ARG A 256 -10.47 12.70 -16.19
N ILE A 257 -9.37 12.20 -15.63
CA ILE A 257 -8.09 12.10 -16.35
C ILE A 257 -8.05 10.80 -17.17
N PHE A 258 -8.12 9.65 -16.51
CA PHE A 258 -8.05 8.33 -17.15
C PHE A 258 -9.29 7.48 -16.89
N LEU A 259 -9.77 6.81 -17.93
CA LEU A 259 -10.68 5.68 -17.84
C LEU A 259 -9.95 4.41 -18.28
N VAL A 260 -9.72 3.49 -17.34
CA VAL A 260 -9.22 2.15 -17.60
C VAL A 260 -10.42 1.26 -17.90
N ASP A 261 -10.73 1.17 -19.19
CA ASP A 261 -11.92 0.50 -19.67
C ASP A 261 -11.65 -0.99 -19.86
N ALA A 262 -12.60 -1.80 -19.41
CA ALA A 262 -12.51 -3.25 -19.36
C ALA A 262 -13.93 -3.82 -19.39
N ASN A 263 -14.04 -5.14 -19.52
CA ASN A 263 -15.32 -5.85 -19.40
C ASN A 263 -15.09 -7.30 -18.98
N VAL A 264 -16.18 -8.00 -18.66
CA VAL A 264 -16.18 -9.40 -18.19
C VAL A 264 -15.53 -10.41 -19.14
N VAL A 265 -15.27 -10.04 -20.40
CA VAL A 265 -14.57 -10.89 -21.40
C VAL A 265 -13.13 -10.45 -21.58
N THR A 266 -12.84 -9.15 -21.47
CA THR A 266 -11.53 -8.57 -21.78
C THR A 266 -11.12 -7.63 -20.64
N SER A 267 -10.27 -8.16 -19.75
CA SER A 267 -9.62 -7.38 -18.71
C SER A 267 -8.62 -6.38 -19.27
N THR A 268 -8.30 -5.36 -18.49
CA THR A 268 -7.33 -4.32 -18.85
C THR A 268 -6.46 -3.99 -17.66
N ASN A 269 -5.14 -3.95 -17.88
CA ASN A 269 -4.14 -3.64 -16.88
C ASN A 269 -3.48 -2.31 -17.23
N ALA A 270 -3.55 -1.33 -16.34
CA ALA A 270 -2.88 -0.05 -16.52
C ALA A 270 -1.91 0.22 -15.36
N THR A 271 -0.64 0.43 -15.71
CA THR A 271 0.39 0.86 -14.76
C THR A 271 0.74 2.31 -15.01
N ILE A 272 0.65 3.17 -13.98
CA ILE A 272 0.93 4.60 -14.09
C ILE A 272 2.02 4.96 -13.08
N LYS A 273 3.09 5.60 -13.55
CA LYS A 273 4.27 5.89 -12.73
C LYS A 273 4.78 7.33 -12.86
N ASN A 274 5.36 7.83 -11.78
CA ASN A 274 6.19 9.05 -11.76
C ASN A 274 5.47 10.33 -12.24
N LEU A 275 4.16 10.43 -12.00
CA LEU A 275 3.29 11.50 -12.52
C LEU A 275 2.57 12.25 -11.39
N LYS A 276 2.15 13.49 -11.70
CA LYS A 276 1.15 14.21 -10.90
C LYS A 276 -0.18 14.19 -11.64
N LEU A 277 -1.22 13.62 -11.03
CA LEU A 277 -2.59 13.58 -11.54
C LEU A 277 -3.46 14.52 -10.72
N VAL A 278 -3.83 15.66 -11.31
CA VAL A 278 -4.39 16.78 -10.52
C VAL A 278 -5.67 17.36 -11.11
N ASN A 279 -6.53 17.90 -10.23
CA ASN A 279 -7.74 18.61 -10.62
C ASN A 279 -8.64 17.81 -11.59
N GLY A 280 -8.65 16.48 -11.47
CA GLY A 280 -9.61 15.63 -12.15
C GLY A 280 -11.00 15.83 -11.56
N TYR A 281 -12.03 15.91 -12.42
CA TYR A 281 -13.40 16.15 -11.98
C TYR A 281 -14.42 15.29 -12.71
N VAL A 282 -15.33 14.68 -11.96
CA VAL A 282 -16.52 14.03 -12.51
C VAL A 282 -17.74 14.33 -11.65
N ASN A 283 -18.83 14.79 -12.29
CA ASN A 283 -20.11 14.98 -11.61
C ASN A 283 -20.94 13.70 -11.60
N ALA A 284 -21.95 13.62 -10.74
CA ALA A 284 -22.79 12.43 -10.52
C ALA A 284 -23.47 11.88 -11.79
N ASN A 285 -23.59 12.69 -12.85
CA ASN A 285 -24.24 12.34 -14.10
C ASN A 285 -23.29 12.10 -15.27
N THR A 286 -21.97 12.22 -15.07
CA THR A 286 -20.96 12.14 -16.14
C THR A 286 -19.96 11.02 -15.89
N GLY A 287 -19.08 10.74 -16.87
CA GLY A 287 -18.03 9.74 -16.73
C GLY A 287 -18.52 8.30 -16.70
N ALA A 288 -19.68 8.00 -17.28
CA ALA A 288 -20.07 6.63 -17.55
C ALA A 288 -19.15 6.03 -18.61
N GLY A 289 -18.40 4.99 -18.24
CA GLY A 289 -17.61 4.20 -19.16
C GLY A 289 -18.53 3.49 -20.16
N PRO A 290 -18.16 3.41 -21.45
CA PRO A 290 -19.04 2.86 -22.49
C PRO A 290 -19.30 1.36 -22.34
N THR A 291 -18.46 0.64 -21.59
CA THR A 291 -18.68 -0.78 -21.25
C THR A 291 -19.21 -0.98 -19.83
N ASN A 292 -19.12 0.03 -18.96
CA ASN A 292 -19.51 -0.07 -17.55
C ASN A 292 -19.98 1.27 -16.97
N GLU A 293 -21.29 1.37 -16.80
CA GLU A 293 -21.97 2.51 -16.16
C GLU A 293 -21.60 2.70 -14.67
N SER A 294 -21.00 1.70 -14.01
CA SER A 294 -20.61 1.81 -12.59
C SER A 294 -19.53 2.89 -12.35
N THR A 295 -18.77 3.26 -13.38
CA THR A 295 -17.76 4.33 -13.32
C THR A 295 -18.36 5.75 -13.34
N LYS A 296 -19.67 5.86 -13.61
CA LYS A 296 -20.39 7.14 -13.65
C LYS A 296 -20.30 7.87 -12.31
N GLY A 297 -19.86 9.12 -12.34
CA GLY A 297 -19.72 9.98 -11.18
C GLY A 297 -18.58 9.61 -10.23
N ARG A 298 -17.65 8.75 -10.65
CA ARG A 298 -16.59 8.19 -9.79
C ARG A 298 -15.20 8.28 -10.41
N GLY A 299 -14.17 8.35 -9.56
CA GLY A 299 -12.77 8.34 -9.98
C GLY A 299 -12.34 9.66 -10.61
N GLY A 300 -12.18 10.74 -9.84
CA GLY A 300 -11.88 12.06 -10.41
C GLY A 300 -10.59 12.08 -11.23
N ALA A 301 -9.55 11.35 -10.80
CA ALA A 301 -8.36 11.12 -11.62
C ALA A 301 -8.51 9.87 -12.49
N ILE A 302 -8.71 8.70 -11.86
CA ILE A 302 -8.73 7.40 -12.53
C ILE A 302 -10.01 6.64 -12.18
N ALA A 303 -10.70 6.11 -13.17
CA ALA A 303 -11.74 5.10 -12.97
C ALA A 303 -11.38 3.80 -13.69
N GLY A 304 -11.50 2.67 -13.01
CA GLY A 304 -11.40 1.33 -13.57
C GLY A 304 -12.79 0.70 -13.71
N ALA A 305 -13.09 0.16 -14.89
CA ALA A 305 -14.28 -0.64 -15.15
C ALA A 305 -14.17 -2.04 -14.52
N ASP A 306 -15.17 -2.91 -14.74
CA ASP A 306 -15.14 -4.27 -14.19
C ASP A 306 -13.98 -5.04 -14.84
N GLU A 307 -13.30 -5.90 -14.06
CA GLU A 307 -12.10 -6.63 -14.49
C GLU A 307 -10.86 -5.74 -14.80
N ALA A 308 -10.86 -4.48 -14.35
CA ALA A 308 -9.67 -3.61 -14.48
C ALA A 308 -8.64 -3.91 -13.37
N THR A 309 -7.35 -3.95 -13.73
CA THR A 309 -6.25 -3.93 -12.77
C THR A 309 -5.46 -2.63 -12.91
N ILE A 310 -5.31 -1.90 -11.82
CA ILE A 310 -4.60 -0.62 -11.80
C ILE A 310 -3.42 -0.71 -10.84
N THR A 311 -2.25 -0.31 -11.32
CA THR A 311 -1.05 -0.13 -10.48
C THR A 311 -0.60 1.31 -10.59
N VAL A 312 -0.40 1.98 -9.45
CA VAL A 312 0.15 3.33 -9.37
C VAL A 312 1.41 3.32 -8.52
N GLU A 313 2.49 3.90 -9.04
CA GLU A 313 3.80 3.89 -8.41
C GLU A 313 4.45 5.28 -8.48
N ASN A 314 4.80 5.87 -7.34
CA ASN A 314 5.36 7.22 -7.31
C ASN A 314 4.46 8.26 -7.99
N VAL A 315 3.16 8.23 -7.70
CA VAL A 315 2.16 9.14 -8.28
C VAL A 315 1.61 10.09 -7.21
N GLU A 316 1.48 11.36 -7.54
CA GLU A 316 0.78 12.36 -6.71
C GLU A 316 -0.63 12.61 -7.24
N PHE A 317 -1.66 12.32 -6.44
CA PHE A 317 -3.06 12.62 -6.69
C PHE A 317 -3.48 13.85 -5.88
N ASN A 318 -3.61 15.01 -6.53
CA ASN A 318 -3.89 16.27 -5.85
C ASN A 318 -5.21 16.90 -6.31
N ASN A 319 -6.09 17.25 -5.35
CA ASN A 319 -7.32 18.01 -5.59
C ASN A 319 -8.27 17.37 -6.62
N ASN A 320 -8.29 16.05 -6.72
CA ASN A 320 -9.23 15.37 -7.62
C ASN A 320 -10.57 15.22 -6.91
N VAL A 321 -11.66 15.36 -7.67
CA VAL A 321 -13.02 15.42 -7.13
C VAL A 321 -13.96 14.52 -7.94
N ALA A 322 -14.75 13.72 -7.23
CA ALA A 322 -15.82 12.92 -7.82
C ALA A 322 -17.07 13.03 -6.94
N ASP A 323 -18.24 13.28 -7.53
CA ASP A 323 -19.44 13.47 -6.70
C ASP A 323 -19.83 12.20 -5.93
N LEU A 324 -19.68 11.00 -6.52
CA LEU A 324 -20.21 9.75 -5.95
C LEU A 324 -19.15 8.83 -5.31
N GLY A 325 -17.87 9.14 -5.42
CA GLY A 325 -16.83 8.30 -4.81
C GLY A 325 -15.50 8.22 -5.53
N GLY A 326 -14.45 7.98 -4.76
CA GLY A 326 -13.09 7.85 -5.28
C GLY A 326 -12.64 9.18 -5.87
N GLY A 327 -12.56 10.23 -5.05
CA GLY A 327 -12.18 11.56 -5.54
C GLY A 327 -10.92 11.52 -6.40
N ALA A 328 -9.96 10.66 -6.07
CA ALA A 328 -8.85 10.29 -6.96
C ALA A 328 -9.14 9.02 -7.79
N ILE A 329 -9.31 7.86 -7.16
CA ILE A 329 -9.37 6.56 -7.84
C ILE A 329 -10.67 5.83 -7.49
N TYR A 330 -11.34 5.30 -8.51
CA TYR A 330 -12.42 4.34 -8.36
C TYR A 330 -12.11 3.05 -9.12
N THR A 331 -12.42 1.89 -8.52
CA THR A 331 -12.40 0.60 -9.22
C THR A 331 -13.69 -0.18 -9.01
N ALA A 332 -14.22 -0.72 -10.09
CA ALA A 332 -15.44 -1.52 -10.09
C ALA A 332 -15.19 -3.01 -9.78
N TRP A 333 -16.16 -3.87 -10.10
CA TRP A 333 -16.19 -5.25 -9.65
C TRP A 333 -15.09 -6.11 -10.29
N ASN A 334 -14.60 -7.11 -9.57
CA ASN A 334 -13.48 -7.98 -9.97
C ASN A 334 -12.16 -7.26 -10.31
N SER A 335 -12.01 -6.00 -9.88
CA SER A 335 -10.77 -5.25 -10.04
C SER A 335 -9.73 -5.54 -8.96
N ASN A 336 -8.47 -5.21 -9.28
CA ASN A 336 -7.37 -5.13 -8.32
C ASN A 336 -6.74 -3.74 -8.39
N LEU A 337 -6.32 -3.21 -7.24
CA LEU A 337 -5.64 -1.92 -7.14
C LEU A 337 -4.39 -2.06 -6.28
N THR A 338 -3.24 -1.70 -6.86
CA THR A 338 -1.96 -1.61 -6.15
C THR A 338 -1.49 -0.16 -6.16
N VAL A 339 -1.18 0.36 -4.97
CA VAL A 339 -0.68 1.71 -4.74
C VAL A 339 0.63 1.62 -3.99
N ASN A 340 1.72 2.05 -4.64
CA ASN A 340 3.06 2.02 -4.07
C ASN A 340 3.67 3.42 -4.09
N ASN A 341 4.30 3.81 -2.98
CA ASN A 341 5.11 5.04 -2.90
C ASN A 341 4.37 6.29 -3.42
N SER A 342 3.06 6.39 -3.18
CA SER A 342 2.20 7.39 -3.81
C SER A 342 1.58 8.33 -2.78
N LYS A 343 1.13 9.50 -3.23
CA LYS A 343 0.56 10.53 -2.37
C LYS A 343 -0.84 10.91 -2.84
N PHE A 344 -1.79 10.98 -1.92
CA PHE A 344 -3.17 11.40 -2.14
C PHE A 344 -3.45 12.60 -1.25
N LYS A 345 -3.51 13.79 -1.85
CA LYS A 345 -3.71 15.03 -1.11
C LYS A 345 -4.97 15.77 -1.53
N ALA A 346 -5.81 16.10 -0.55
CA ALA A 346 -6.97 16.96 -0.72
C ALA A 346 -7.97 16.48 -1.80
N ASN A 347 -8.06 15.17 -2.02
CA ASN A 347 -9.05 14.59 -2.93
C ASN A 347 -10.41 14.50 -2.22
N GLN A 348 -11.50 14.65 -2.98
CA GLN A 348 -12.84 14.83 -2.39
C GLN A 348 -13.94 14.03 -3.08
N ALA A 349 -14.84 13.48 -2.27
CA ALA A 349 -16.13 12.94 -2.69
C ALA A 349 -17.22 13.27 -1.67
N ILE A 350 -17.59 14.56 -1.61
CA ILE A 350 -18.48 15.12 -0.57
C ILE A 350 -19.84 15.60 -1.09
N ALA A 351 -20.05 15.59 -2.41
CA ALA A 351 -21.22 16.21 -3.04
C ALA A 351 -22.39 15.24 -3.27
N GLY A 352 -22.09 13.95 -3.45
CA GLY A 352 -23.09 12.92 -3.71
C GLY A 352 -23.75 12.37 -2.44
N ASN A 353 -24.60 11.37 -2.62
CA ASN A 353 -25.16 10.59 -1.53
C ASN A 353 -24.98 9.10 -1.85
N ASP A 354 -23.75 8.61 -1.68
CA ASP A 354 -23.36 7.27 -2.08
C ASP A 354 -22.41 6.66 -1.05
N GLU A 355 -22.61 5.38 -0.73
CA GLU A 355 -21.77 4.63 0.20
C GLU A 355 -20.30 4.53 -0.24
N ARG A 356 -20.04 4.68 -1.54
CA ARG A 356 -18.70 4.65 -2.15
C ARG A 356 -18.01 6.01 -2.07
N GLY A 357 -18.55 6.97 -1.33
CA GLY A 357 -18.13 8.37 -1.24
C GLY A 357 -16.75 8.63 -0.62
N ALA A 358 -15.73 7.81 -0.86
CA ALA A 358 -14.39 8.06 -0.32
C ALA A 358 -13.67 9.21 -1.00
N GLY A 359 -12.95 10.00 -0.19
CA GLY A 359 -12.23 11.18 -0.68
C GLY A 359 -11.10 10.84 -1.65
N ALA A 360 -10.31 9.80 -1.39
CA ALA A 360 -9.24 9.38 -2.28
C ALA A 360 -9.61 8.14 -3.11
N ILE A 361 -9.81 7.00 -2.48
CA ILE A 361 -9.97 5.70 -3.15
C ILE A 361 -11.30 5.06 -2.78
N ALA A 362 -12.11 4.75 -3.79
CA ALA A 362 -13.28 3.89 -3.64
C ALA A 362 -13.07 2.57 -4.38
N PHE A 363 -13.03 1.47 -3.64
CA PHE A 363 -12.72 0.13 -4.15
C PHE A 363 -13.91 -0.80 -3.93
N VAL A 364 -14.49 -1.32 -5.01
CA VAL A 364 -15.69 -2.16 -4.96
C VAL A 364 -15.44 -3.49 -5.67
N SER A 365 -14.76 -4.42 -5.00
CA SER A 365 -14.33 -5.66 -5.65
C SER A 365 -13.96 -6.75 -4.62
N PRO A 366 -14.17 -8.05 -4.92
CA PRO A 366 -13.60 -9.17 -4.15
C PRO A 366 -12.08 -9.37 -4.35
N GLY A 367 -11.47 -8.54 -5.20
CA GLY A 367 -10.05 -8.52 -5.47
C GLY A 367 -9.21 -7.86 -4.37
N ASN A 368 -7.96 -7.60 -4.68
CA ASN A 368 -6.99 -7.06 -3.73
C ASN A 368 -6.90 -5.54 -3.84
N LEU A 369 -6.98 -4.86 -2.70
CA LEU A 369 -6.61 -3.46 -2.53
C LEU A 369 -5.33 -3.41 -1.71
N THR A 370 -4.21 -3.08 -2.34
CA THR A 370 -2.90 -3.10 -1.70
C THR A 370 -2.28 -1.71 -1.71
N ILE A 371 -1.96 -1.19 -0.53
CA ILE A 371 -1.40 0.14 -0.31
C ILE A 371 -0.07 0.00 0.43
N ARG A 372 1.02 0.54 -0.11
CA ARG A 372 2.34 0.50 0.49
C ARG A 372 3.06 1.83 0.43
N ASN A 373 3.74 2.18 1.52
CA ASN A 373 4.66 3.33 1.57
C ASN A 373 3.99 4.63 1.06
N SER A 374 2.71 4.83 1.35
CA SER A 374 1.90 5.87 0.71
C SER A 374 1.29 6.83 1.72
N ASP A 375 1.04 8.05 1.28
CA ASP A 375 0.52 9.14 2.11
C ASP A 375 -0.89 9.55 1.67
N PHE A 376 -1.81 9.64 2.64
CA PHE A 376 -3.17 10.13 2.46
C PHE A 376 -3.39 11.32 3.37
N GLU A 377 -3.34 12.53 2.79
CA GLU A 377 -3.39 13.79 3.51
C GLU A 377 -4.63 14.61 3.13
N ASP A 378 -5.37 15.08 4.13
CA ASP A 378 -6.47 16.04 3.96
C ASP A 378 -7.59 15.59 2.99
N ASN A 379 -7.75 14.29 2.75
CA ASN A 379 -8.81 13.78 1.87
C ASN A 379 -10.17 13.83 2.57
N ARG A 380 -11.23 14.11 1.81
CA ARG A 380 -12.57 14.32 2.35
C ARG A 380 -13.61 13.46 1.66
N GLY A 381 -14.26 12.61 2.41
CA GLY A 381 -15.28 11.69 1.91
C GLY A 381 -16.56 11.73 2.73
N ILE A 382 -17.61 11.09 2.24
CA ILE A 382 -18.83 10.83 3.01
C ILE A 382 -18.68 9.55 3.84
N VAL A 383 -17.95 8.57 3.31
CA VAL A 383 -17.65 7.29 3.97
C VAL A 383 -16.23 6.92 3.60
N GLY A 384 -15.34 6.83 4.59
CA GLY A 384 -13.90 6.71 4.35
C GLY A 384 -13.32 8.05 3.87
N GLY A 385 -12.79 8.88 4.77
CA GLY A 385 -12.22 10.18 4.37
C GLY A 385 -11.12 10.03 3.31
N ALA A 386 -10.30 8.96 3.42
CA ALA A 386 -9.36 8.56 2.40
C ALA A 386 -9.87 7.35 1.58
N ILE A 387 -10.14 6.23 2.23
CA ILE A 387 -10.38 4.94 1.55
C ILE A 387 -11.74 4.36 1.95
N ASN A 388 -12.49 3.90 0.96
CA ASN A 388 -13.66 3.05 1.11
C ASN A 388 -13.42 1.73 0.36
N SER A 389 -13.54 0.60 1.05
CA SER A 389 -13.34 -0.74 0.49
C SER A 389 -14.55 -1.63 0.75
N LEU A 390 -15.25 -2.01 -0.32
CA LEU A 390 -16.44 -2.86 -0.27
C LEU A 390 -16.12 -4.25 -0.83
N ASN A 391 -16.22 -5.27 0.02
CA ASN A 391 -15.85 -6.66 -0.23
C ASN A 391 -14.37 -6.89 -0.57
N GLY A 392 -13.51 -5.90 -0.34
CA GLY A 392 -12.11 -5.91 -0.77
C GLY A 392 -11.14 -6.49 0.24
N LYS A 393 -10.16 -7.26 -0.24
CA LYS A 393 -9.03 -7.74 0.55
C LYS A 393 -8.02 -6.61 0.72
N LEU A 394 -8.23 -5.81 1.77
CA LEU A 394 -7.42 -4.64 2.07
C LEU A 394 -6.09 -5.05 2.74
N THR A 395 -4.99 -4.59 2.16
CA THR A 395 -3.65 -4.61 2.77
C THR A 395 -3.07 -3.20 2.76
N VAL A 396 -2.72 -2.68 3.93
CA VAL A 396 -2.07 -1.37 4.12
C VAL A 396 -0.77 -1.58 4.88
N GLU A 397 0.35 -1.17 4.29
CA GLU A 397 1.68 -1.35 4.87
C GLU A 397 2.46 -0.03 4.84
N ASN A 398 3.09 0.31 5.96
CA ASN A 398 4.03 1.44 6.06
C ASN A 398 3.48 2.76 5.50
N SER A 399 2.20 3.03 5.73
CA SER A 399 1.50 4.16 5.10
C SER A 399 0.97 5.14 6.14
N ARG A 400 0.74 6.39 5.73
CA ARG A 400 0.30 7.47 6.62
C ARG A 400 -1.06 8.01 6.19
N PHE A 401 -1.96 8.18 7.16
CA PHE A 401 -3.28 8.75 7.00
C PHE A 401 -3.42 9.93 7.95
N ILE A 402 -3.33 11.14 7.41
CA ILE A 402 -3.22 12.37 8.20
C ILE A 402 -4.35 13.31 7.82
N ASN A 403 -5.09 13.80 8.82
CA ASN A 403 -6.14 14.82 8.66
C ASN A 403 -7.28 14.45 7.69
N ASN A 404 -7.50 13.16 7.41
CA ASN A 404 -8.62 12.75 6.57
C ASN A 404 -9.94 12.91 7.33
N ASP A 405 -11.00 13.23 6.60
CA ASP A 405 -12.21 13.77 7.21
C ASP A 405 -13.49 13.29 6.53
N THR A 406 -14.49 12.95 7.36
CA THR A 406 -15.88 12.74 6.92
C THR A 406 -16.89 13.68 7.58
N GLU A 407 -16.45 14.63 8.41
CA GLU A 407 -17.29 15.66 9.02
C GLU A 407 -17.73 16.74 8.02
N SER A 408 -16.98 16.92 6.94
CA SER A 408 -17.29 17.87 5.85
C SER A 408 -18.39 17.41 4.90
N ALA A 409 -18.88 16.18 5.02
CA ALA A 409 -20.00 15.68 4.23
C ALA A 409 -21.28 16.49 4.51
N VAL A 410 -21.93 16.98 3.45
CA VAL A 410 -23.19 17.71 3.58
C VAL A 410 -24.31 16.68 3.79
N PHE A 411 -24.92 16.71 4.98
CA PHE A 411 -26.14 15.96 5.25
C PHE A 411 -27.19 16.35 4.20
N ALA A 412 -27.65 15.40 3.38
CA ALA A 412 -28.85 15.61 2.60
C ALA A 412 -30.00 15.86 3.59
N ALA A 413 -30.33 17.13 3.83
CA ALA A 413 -31.22 17.60 4.90
C ALA A 413 -32.69 17.15 4.73
N ASN A 414 -32.98 16.24 3.81
CA ASN A 414 -34.33 15.92 3.37
C ASN A 414 -34.81 14.53 3.81
N ASP A 415 -33.94 13.69 4.39
CA ASP A 415 -34.35 12.45 5.03
C ASP A 415 -33.47 12.08 6.25
N PRO A 416 -33.79 12.57 7.45
CA PRO A 416 -33.14 12.15 8.69
C PRO A 416 -33.39 10.67 9.05
N THR A 417 -34.21 9.95 8.27
CA THR A 417 -34.54 8.53 8.44
C THR A 417 -33.79 7.60 7.48
N ASP A 418 -32.94 8.13 6.59
CA ASP A 418 -31.99 7.35 5.77
C ASP A 418 -30.58 7.43 6.38
N PRO A 419 -30.26 6.61 7.40
CA PRO A 419 -29.12 6.80 8.29
C PRO A 419 -27.92 5.94 7.89
N PHE A 420 -28.01 5.16 6.81
CA PHE A 420 -27.30 3.88 6.84
C PHE A 420 -25.78 4.02 6.71
N LEU A 421 -25.24 5.02 6.03
CA LEU A 421 -23.82 5.01 5.64
C LEU A 421 -23.23 6.42 5.45
N ARG A 422 -23.12 7.24 6.51
CA ARG A 422 -22.44 8.55 6.41
C ARG A 422 -21.60 8.85 7.63
N GLY A 423 -20.42 9.42 7.42
CA GLY A 423 -19.54 9.86 8.49
C GLY A 423 -18.66 8.79 9.10
N TYR A 424 -18.69 7.56 8.60
CA TYR A 424 -17.90 6.45 9.13
C TYR A 424 -16.49 6.42 8.54
N GLY A 425 -15.50 6.10 9.38
CA GLY A 425 -14.11 5.94 8.95
C GLY A 425 -13.48 7.26 8.51
N GLY A 426 -12.90 8.01 9.45
CA GLY A 426 -12.26 9.29 9.10
C GLY A 426 -11.10 9.13 8.12
N ALA A 427 -10.40 7.99 8.17
CA ALA A 427 -9.42 7.58 7.17
C ALA A 427 -9.96 6.42 6.31
N ILE A 428 -10.24 5.28 6.92
CA ILE A 428 -10.58 4.03 6.21
C ILE A 428 -11.96 3.54 6.65
N TYR A 429 -12.77 3.18 5.66
CA TYR A 429 -14.00 2.43 5.83
C TYR A 429 -13.91 1.10 5.07
N THR A 430 -14.33 0.01 5.71
CA THR A 430 -14.54 -1.28 5.03
C THR A 430 -15.95 -1.82 5.26
N ASP A 431 -16.51 -2.46 4.25
CA ASP A 431 -17.67 -3.35 4.37
C ASP A 431 -17.28 -4.73 3.80
N ARG A 432 -16.84 -5.61 4.70
CA ARG A 432 -16.33 -6.96 4.43
C ARG A 432 -15.02 -6.98 3.64
N ALA A 433 -14.32 -8.10 3.79
CA ALA A 433 -13.16 -8.47 2.97
C ALA A 433 -13.42 -9.71 2.10
N SER A 434 -14.60 -10.30 2.25
CA SER A 434 -15.12 -11.39 1.44
C SER A 434 -16.41 -10.97 0.76
N SER A 435 -16.61 -11.49 -0.45
CA SER A 435 -17.91 -11.47 -1.12
C SER A 435 -18.89 -12.44 -0.47
N THR A 436 -20.18 -12.25 -0.74
CA THR A 436 -21.24 -13.17 -0.33
C THR A 436 -21.06 -14.59 -0.91
N VAL A 437 -20.45 -14.70 -2.10
CA VAL A 437 -20.14 -16.00 -2.72
C VAL A 437 -19.05 -16.72 -1.91
N GLU A 438 -17.98 -16.03 -1.53
CA GLU A 438 -16.92 -16.59 -0.70
C GLU A 438 -17.47 -17.00 0.68
N GLU A 439 -18.27 -16.15 1.31
CA GLU A 439 -18.89 -16.43 2.61
C GLU A 439 -19.74 -17.71 2.57
N ASN A 440 -20.58 -17.88 1.53
CA ASN A 440 -21.38 -19.09 1.34
C ASN A 440 -20.55 -20.36 1.14
N GLN A 441 -19.28 -20.21 0.76
CA GLN A 441 -18.31 -21.30 0.64
C GLN A 441 -17.44 -21.47 1.90
N GLY A 442 -17.68 -20.68 2.94
CA GLY A 442 -16.84 -20.64 4.15
C GLY A 442 -15.47 -20.00 3.92
N ILE A 443 -15.28 -19.32 2.79
CA ILE A 443 -14.06 -18.60 2.44
C ILE A 443 -14.19 -17.18 3.02
N GLY A 444 -13.09 -16.68 3.56
CA GLY A 444 -13.05 -15.40 4.24
C GLY A 444 -11.84 -14.58 3.84
N GLY A 445 -12.01 -13.27 3.83
CA GLY A 445 -10.96 -12.31 3.53
C GLY A 445 -10.13 -11.94 4.75
N THR A 446 -9.16 -11.07 4.52
CA THR A 446 -8.36 -10.47 5.59
C THR A 446 -8.21 -8.97 5.31
N ILE A 447 -8.50 -8.17 6.34
CA ILE A 447 -8.07 -6.77 6.40
C ILE A 447 -6.77 -6.75 7.19
N ARG A 448 -5.69 -6.26 6.56
CA ARG A 448 -4.37 -6.15 7.18
C ARG A 448 -3.88 -4.72 7.15
N ILE A 449 -3.44 -4.23 8.30
CA ILE A 449 -2.84 -2.91 8.48
C ILE A 449 -1.55 -3.09 9.31
N THR A 450 -0.40 -2.77 8.73
CA THR A 450 0.90 -3.00 9.35
C THR A 450 1.79 -1.77 9.23
N GLY A 451 2.53 -1.41 10.28
CA GLY A 451 3.56 -0.37 10.21
C GLY A 451 3.01 1.04 9.89
N SER A 452 1.73 1.29 10.09
CA SER A 452 1.04 2.46 9.52
C SER A 452 0.67 3.49 10.60
N LEU A 453 0.61 4.76 10.19
CA LEU A 453 0.23 5.89 11.03
C LEU A 453 -1.15 6.41 10.66
N PHE A 454 -2.02 6.57 11.65
CA PHE A 454 -3.31 7.25 11.55
C PHE A 454 -3.33 8.41 12.53
N GLU A 455 -3.25 9.63 12.00
CA GLU A 455 -3.13 10.84 12.79
C GLU A 455 -4.21 11.86 12.44
N ASN A 456 -4.85 12.44 13.47
CA ASN A 456 -5.79 13.57 13.34
C ASN A 456 -6.96 13.32 12.37
N ASN A 457 -7.31 12.05 12.11
CA ASN A 457 -8.45 11.72 11.25
C ASN A 457 -9.76 11.93 12.01
N ARG A 458 -10.80 12.34 11.28
CA ARG A 458 -12.08 12.76 11.86
C ARG A 458 -13.26 12.07 11.19
N ALA A 459 -14.09 11.43 12.01
CA ALA A 459 -15.32 10.79 11.59
C ALA A 459 -16.52 11.49 12.21
N LYS A 460 -17.58 11.72 11.40
CA LYS A 460 -18.85 12.24 11.92
C LYS A 460 -19.68 11.19 12.66
N ALA A 461 -19.33 9.91 12.47
CA ALA A 461 -19.90 8.74 13.13
C ALA A 461 -18.76 7.88 13.72
N GLY A 462 -18.90 6.56 13.72
CA GLY A 462 -17.92 5.64 14.27
C GLY A 462 -16.60 5.55 13.47
N GLY A 463 -15.51 5.24 14.16
CA GLY A 463 -14.21 4.97 13.56
C GLY A 463 -13.48 6.24 13.16
N GLY A 464 -13.03 7.03 14.15
CA GLY A 464 -12.37 8.32 13.92
C GLY A 464 -11.20 8.22 12.96
N ALA A 465 -10.42 7.14 13.01
CA ALA A 465 -9.58 6.73 11.88
C ALA A 465 -10.23 5.61 11.06
N ASN A 466 -10.48 4.46 11.68
CA ASN A 466 -10.82 3.24 10.94
C ASN A 466 -12.18 2.72 11.38
N TYR A 467 -13.08 2.52 10.41
CA TYR A 467 -14.31 1.76 10.57
C TYR A 467 -14.20 0.46 9.77
N LEU A 468 -14.10 -0.67 10.47
CA LEU A 468 -13.83 -1.98 9.89
C LEU A 468 -15.02 -2.91 10.13
N PHE A 469 -15.99 -2.90 9.21
CA PHE A 469 -17.05 -3.89 9.19
C PHE A 469 -16.59 -5.16 8.48
N THR A 470 -16.83 -6.31 9.11
CA THR A 470 -16.39 -7.64 8.63
C THR A 470 -17.55 -8.62 8.50
N SER A 471 -17.44 -9.58 7.60
CA SER A 471 -18.27 -10.78 7.64
C SER A 471 -17.83 -11.72 8.77
N PRO A 472 -18.65 -12.73 9.14
CA PRO A 472 -18.25 -13.74 10.12
C PRO A 472 -17.06 -14.61 9.65
N THR A 473 -16.82 -14.71 8.34
CA THR A 473 -15.69 -15.47 7.78
C THR A 473 -14.43 -14.63 7.64
N ASP A 474 -14.48 -13.32 7.82
CA ASP A 474 -13.32 -12.44 7.72
C ASP A 474 -12.50 -12.40 9.01
N ARG A 475 -11.26 -11.90 8.91
CA ARG A 475 -10.43 -11.53 10.06
C ARG A 475 -9.80 -10.15 9.86
N VAL A 476 -9.37 -9.54 10.96
CA VAL A 476 -8.62 -8.28 10.96
C VAL A 476 -7.27 -8.46 11.65
N ILE A 477 -6.21 -7.91 11.07
CA ILE A 477 -4.84 -7.92 11.60
C ILE A 477 -4.33 -6.48 11.58
N ILE A 478 -4.01 -5.94 12.76
CA ILE A 478 -3.41 -4.62 12.95
C ILE A 478 -2.11 -4.81 13.74
N GLU A 479 -0.99 -4.49 13.12
CA GLU A 479 0.33 -4.74 13.70
C GLU A 479 1.21 -3.51 13.55
N ASP A 480 2.08 -3.27 14.53
CA ASP A 480 3.16 -2.30 14.40
C ASP A 480 2.71 -0.87 14.03
N SER A 481 1.47 -0.51 14.36
CA SER A 481 0.83 0.71 13.86
C SER A 481 0.61 1.74 14.98
N THR A 482 0.32 2.99 14.62
CA THR A 482 0.03 4.07 15.56
C THR A 482 -1.26 4.79 15.17
N TYR A 483 -2.18 4.93 16.12
CA TYR A 483 -3.42 5.69 16.02
C TYR A 483 -3.36 6.82 17.04
N ILE A 484 -3.18 8.06 16.57
CA ILE A 484 -3.01 9.20 17.45
C ILE A 484 -3.96 10.36 17.11
N ASN A 485 -4.57 10.96 18.13
CA ASN A 485 -5.41 12.17 18.01
C ASN A 485 -6.61 12.03 17.04
N ASN A 486 -7.08 10.80 16.77
CA ASN A 486 -8.23 10.61 15.89
C ASN A 486 -9.54 10.82 16.64
N ARG A 487 -10.59 11.26 15.95
CA ARG A 487 -11.83 11.69 16.58
C ARG A 487 -13.08 11.13 15.90
N ALA A 488 -13.96 10.51 16.68
CA ALA A 488 -15.30 10.11 16.28
C ALA A 488 -16.35 11.02 16.96
N SER A 489 -17.16 11.70 16.16
CA SER A 489 -18.29 12.54 16.62
C SER A 489 -19.61 11.77 16.58
N ALA A 490 -20.62 12.26 17.28
CA ALA A 490 -21.98 11.74 17.16
C ALA A 490 -22.69 12.22 15.89
N LEU A 491 -23.50 11.33 15.31
CA LEU A 491 -24.44 11.68 14.24
C LEU A 491 -25.60 12.53 14.78
N PRO A 492 -26.08 13.54 14.03
CA PRO A 492 -27.30 14.27 14.37
C PRO A 492 -28.53 13.33 14.36
N GLY A 493 -29.28 13.27 15.46
CA GLY A 493 -30.46 12.40 15.58
C GLY A 493 -30.23 11.12 16.38
N GLY A 494 -29.00 10.85 16.81
CA GLY A 494 -28.68 9.80 17.78
C GLY A 494 -28.61 8.38 17.20
N GLN A 495 -28.48 8.23 15.88
CA GLN A 495 -28.38 6.92 15.21
C GLN A 495 -27.03 6.24 15.51
N ASP A 496 -25.95 7.02 15.57
CA ASP A 496 -24.65 6.60 16.12
C ASP A 496 -24.11 7.70 17.04
N GLY A 497 -23.76 7.34 18.27
CA GLY A 497 -23.19 8.29 19.24
C GLY A 497 -21.72 8.64 19.00
N GLY A 498 -21.06 8.05 18.00
CA GLY A 498 -19.64 8.32 17.69
C GLY A 498 -18.72 7.46 18.54
N LYS A 499 -18.53 6.20 18.13
CA LYS A 499 -17.72 5.22 18.85
C LYS A 499 -16.38 4.98 18.17
N GLY A 500 -15.39 4.46 18.88
CA GLY A 500 -14.10 4.06 18.30
C GLY A 500 -13.32 5.25 17.76
N GLY A 501 -12.75 6.09 18.65
CA GLY A 501 -12.03 7.29 18.22
C GLY A 501 -10.82 6.96 17.33
N GLY A 502 -10.10 5.88 17.64
CA GLY A 502 -9.10 5.31 16.73
C GLY A 502 -9.71 4.27 15.80
N LEU A 503 -10.25 3.19 16.39
CA LEU A 503 -10.76 2.04 15.66
C LEU A 503 -12.19 1.67 16.09
N TYR A 504 -13.06 1.47 15.11
CA TYR A 504 -14.37 0.86 15.25
C TYR A 504 -14.34 -0.44 14.45
N GLN A 505 -14.36 -1.58 15.13
CA GLN A 505 -14.40 -2.89 14.48
C GLN A 505 -15.72 -3.58 14.85
N ILE A 506 -16.43 -4.08 13.85
CA ILE A 506 -17.76 -4.68 14.03
C ILE A 506 -18.00 -5.87 13.10
N SER A 507 -18.75 -6.83 13.61
CA SER A 507 -19.36 -7.90 12.83
C SER A 507 -20.78 -8.22 13.33
N ASN A 508 -21.64 -8.69 12.43
CA ASN A 508 -23.01 -9.09 12.82
C ASN A 508 -23.03 -10.40 13.62
N GLN A 509 -22.00 -11.24 13.47
CA GLN A 509 -21.75 -12.47 14.24
C GLN A 509 -20.26 -12.55 14.57
N PRO A 510 -19.81 -13.36 15.54
CA PRO A 510 -18.38 -13.51 15.82
C PRO A 510 -17.59 -13.78 14.55
N ASN A 511 -16.68 -12.87 14.18
CA ASN A 511 -15.78 -13.07 13.06
C ASN A 511 -14.63 -14.03 13.45
N ARG A 512 -13.69 -14.28 12.53
CA ARG A 512 -12.53 -15.16 12.81
C ARG A 512 -11.46 -14.51 13.70
N GLY A 513 -11.73 -13.32 14.20
CA GLY A 513 -10.94 -12.62 15.20
C GLY A 513 -10.28 -11.35 14.69
N LEU A 514 -9.84 -10.56 15.67
CA LEU A 514 -9.04 -9.35 15.52
C LEU A 514 -7.70 -9.56 16.24
N THR A 515 -6.59 -9.34 15.55
CA THR A 515 -5.26 -9.26 16.16
C THR A 515 -4.81 -7.81 16.21
N ILE A 516 -4.40 -7.35 17.39
CA ILE A 516 -3.69 -6.08 17.59
C ILE A 516 -2.35 -6.40 18.24
N SER A 517 -1.23 -6.09 17.59
CA SER A 517 0.10 -6.31 18.15
C SER A 517 1.01 -5.11 17.97
N ASN A 518 1.87 -4.84 18.95
CA ASN A 518 2.89 -3.78 18.89
C ASN A 518 2.34 -2.40 18.47
N THR A 519 1.10 -2.10 18.85
CA THR A 519 0.33 -0.96 18.32
C THR A 519 0.00 0.04 19.41
N THR A 520 0.00 1.32 19.08
CA THR A 520 -0.33 2.40 20.01
C THR A 520 -1.63 3.10 19.62
N PHE A 521 -2.53 3.23 20.59
CA PHE A 521 -3.70 4.10 20.53
C PHE A 521 -3.50 5.22 21.54
N ALA A 522 -3.22 6.44 21.07
CA ALA A 522 -2.91 7.59 21.90
C ALA A 522 -3.87 8.76 21.64
N ASN A 523 -4.42 9.36 22.69
CA ASN A 523 -5.18 10.62 22.60
C ASN A 523 -6.35 10.60 21.62
N ASN A 524 -6.88 9.41 21.30
CA ASN A 524 -8.04 9.30 20.42
C ASN A 524 -9.31 9.62 21.22
N THR A 525 -10.28 10.25 20.57
CA THR A 525 -11.50 10.72 21.21
C THR A 525 -12.73 10.14 20.52
N ALA A 526 -13.56 9.45 21.28
CA ALA A 526 -14.90 9.08 20.87
C ALA A 526 -15.91 9.95 21.62
N ALA A 527 -16.96 10.38 20.93
CA ALA A 527 -18.08 10.99 21.60
C ALA A 527 -18.71 9.98 22.58
N GLU A 528 -19.11 8.79 22.15
CA GLU A 528 -19.86 7.85 23.00
C GLU A 528 -19.01 6.75 23.65
N GLN A 529 -18.37 5.87 22.89
CA GLN A 529 -17.69 4.69 23.47
C GLN A 529 -16.38 4.35 22.79
N GLY A 530 -15.45 3.78 23.54
CA GLY A 530 -14.20 3.25 22.98
C GLY A 530 -13.35 4.38 22.42
N GLY A 531 -12.83 5.26 23.29
CA GLY A 531 -12.03 6.41 22.86
C GLY A 531 -10.86 5.99 21.97
N GLY A 532 -10.14 4.94 22.36
CA GLY A 532 -9.16 4.26 21.50
C GLY A 532 -9.85 3.30 20.53
N VAL A 533 -10.46 2.25 21.07
CA VAL A 533 -11.01 1.14 20.28
C VAL A 533 -12.42 0.76 20.73
N TRP A 534 -13.30 0.50 19.76
CA TRP A 534 -14.62 -0.09 20.00
C TRP A 534 -14.78 -1.39 19.21
N LEU A 535 -15.10 -2.48 19.91
CA LEU A 535 -15.22 -3.82 19.35
C LEU A 535 -16.62 -4.39 19.56
N TYR A 536 -17.19 -4.98 18.51
CA TYR A 536 -18.47 -5.68 18.61
C TYR A 536 -18.47 -6.98 17.79
N ASN A 537 -18.62 -8.11 18.48
CA ASN A 537 -18.54 -9.46 17.90
C ASN A 537 -17.23 -9.72 17.13
N ALA A 538 -16.12 -9.24 17.66
CA ALA A 538 -14.79 -9.61 17.19
C ALA A 538 -13.93 -10.09 18.35
N PRO A 539 -13.82 -11.41 18.52
CA PRO A 539 -12.88 -12.00 19.47
C PRO A 539 -11.47 -11.45 19.22
N ALA A 540 -10.93 -10.70 20.18
CA ALA A 540 -9.67 -9.98 20.00
C ALA A 540 -8.50 -10.64 20.73
N THR A 541 -7.32 -10.60 20.12
CA THR A 541 -6.03 -10.82 20.79
C THR A 541 -5.21 -9.54 20.68
N ILE A 542 -4.98 -8.89 21.82
CA ILE A 542 -4.25 -7.63 21.95
C ILE A 542 -2.96 -7.91 22.71
N THR A 543 -1.82 -7.70 22.07
CA THR A 543 -0.50 -8.04 22.63
C THR A 543 0.47 -6.87 22.50
N ASN A 544 1.32 -6.62 23.49
CA ASN A 544 2.41 -5.63 23.39
C ASN A 544 1.95 -4.25 22.90
N SER A 545 0.79 -3.80 23.38
CA SER A 545 0.17 -2.58 22.85
C SER A 545 0.02 -1.54 23.95
N THR A 546 -0.01 -0.28 23.54
CA THR A 546 -0.14 0.86 24.46
C THR A 546 -1.43 1.63 24.16
N PHE A 547 -2.27 1.79 25.17
CA PHE A 547 -3.48 2.61 25.11
C PHE A 547 -3.35 3.74 26.11
N THR A 548 -3.13 4.97 25.63
CA THR A 548 -2.90 6.11 26.51
C THR A 548 -3.67 7.36 26.15
N GLY A 549 -4.16 8.11 27.13
CA GLY A 549 -4.78 9.41 26.89
C GLY A 549 -6.09 9.38 26.09
N ASN A 550 -6.65 8.20 25.78
CA ASN A 550 -7.85 8.10 24.97
C ASN A 550 -9.11 8.46 25.78
N ARG A 551 -10.11 9.02 25.12
CA ARG A 551 -11.25 9.68 25.77
C ARG A 551 -12.60 9.23 25.19
N ALA A 552 -13.55 8.91 26.06
CA ALA A 552 -14.98 8.79 25.74
C ALA A 552 -15.76 9.89 26.48
N GLU A 553 -16.36 10.85 25.76
CA GLU A 553 -16.71 12.16 26.35
C GLU A 553 -18.19 12.39 26.66
N LEU A 554 -19.10 11.59 26.10
CA LEU A 554 -20.54 11.81 26.20
C LEU A 554 -21.02 11.68 27.64
N GLY A 555 -21.74 12.69 28.12
CA GLY A 555 -22.27 12.73 29.48
C GLY A 555 -23.37 11.70 29.76
N ASN A 556 -24.01 11.84 30.93
CA ASN A 556 -25.15 11.02 31.35
C ASN A 556 -24.87 9.50 31.33
N PHE A 557 -23.66 9.10 31.70
CA PHE A 557 -23.21 7.71 31.77
C PHE A 557 -23.12 6.97 30.42
N ALA A 558 -23.24 7.68 29.28
CA ALA A 558 -23.13 7.06 27.96
C ALA A 558 -21.67 6.96 27.47
N GLY A 559 -20.81 7.89 27.91
CA GLY A 559 -19.37 8.00 27.60
C GLY A 559 -18.53 6.88 28.21
N ASN A 560 -18.41 5.71 27.60
CA ASN A 560 -17.83 4.53 28.26
C ASN A 560 -16.59 3.97 27.55
N GLY A 561 -15.63 3.40 28.30
CA GLY A 561 -14.48 2.74 27.68
C GLY A 561 -13.50 3.74 27.07
N GLY A 562 -12.79 4.51 27.89
CA GLY A 562 -11.88 5.55 27.40
C GLY A 562 -10.78 4.95 26.51
N ALA A 563 -10.11 3.90 26.99
CA ALA A 563 -9.15 3.15 26.18
C ALA A 563 -9.87 2.25 25.18
N MET A 564 -10.78 1.40 25.67
CA MET A 564 -11.49 0.45 24.84
C MET A 564 -12.87 0.07 25.35
N ALA A 565 -13.77 -0.29 24.44
CA ALA A 565 -15.05 -0.93 24.73
C ALA A 565 -15.14 -2.27 23.98
N ILE A 566 -15.41 -3.34 24.72
CA ILE A 566 -15.47 -4.72 24.22
C ILE A 566 -16.89 -5.26 24.43
N LEU A 567 -17.58 -5.51 23.32
CA LEU A 567 -18.99 -5.88 23.28
C LEU A 567 -19.24 -7.07 22.35
N GLY A 568 -20.40 -7.69 22.49
CA GLY A 568 -20.83 -8.80 21.65
C GLY A 568 -21.35 -9.98 22.46
N PHE A 569 -21.36 -11.17 21.87
CA PHE A 569 -21.87 -12.37 22.52
C PHE A 569 -21.00 -12.85 23.69
N ALA A 570 -21.66 -13.30 24.77
CA ALA A 570 -21.00 -13.80 25.99
C ALA A 570 -20.06 -15.01 25.76
N ASN A 571 -20.24 -15.76 24.67
CA ASN A 571 -19.40 -16.90 24.33
C ASN A 571 -18.14 -16.53 23.53
N THR A 572 -17.87 -15.24 23.32
CA THR A 572 -16.64 -14.77 22.70
C THR A 572 -15.57 -14.46 23.74
N THR A 573 -14.32 -14.74 23.40
CA THR A 573 -13.16 -14.55 24.30
C THR A 573 -12.22 -13.53 23.70
N ASN A 574 -11.79 -12.59 24.54
CA ASN A 574 -10.81 -11.56 24.22
C ASN A 574 -9.61 -11.72 25.15
N ASN A 575 -8.40 -11.68 24.60
CA ASN A 575 -7.16 -11.83 25.35
C ASN A 575 -6.34 -10.55 25.23
N ILE A 576 -5.97 -9.97 26.37
CA ILE A 576 -5.07 -8.82 26.46
C ILE A 576 -3.81 -9.28 27.21
N VAL A 577 -2.68 -9.19 26.55
CA VAL A 577 -1.40 -9.74 27.04
C VAL A 577 -0.31 -8.68 26.93
N ASN A 578 0.45 -8.46 28.00
CA ASN A 578 1.61 -7.55 27.98
C ASN A 578 1.25 -6.19 27.38
N THR A 579 0.18 -5.56 27.87
CA THR A 579 -0.38 -4.31 27.33
C THR A 579 -0.40 -3.24 28.42
N THR A 580 -0.15 -1.99 28.05
CA THR A 580 -0.23 -0.85 28.97
C THR A 580 -1.49 -0.04 28.67
N ILE A 581 -2.42 0.05 29.63
CA ILE A 581 -3.67 0.81 29.54
C ILE A 581 -3.62 1.91 30.59
N ALA A 582 -3.26 3.13 30.18
CA ALA A 582 -3.00 4.21 31.13
C ALA A 582 -3.56 5.57 30.75
N ASN A 583 -3.84 6.45 31.72
CA ASN A 583 -4.24 7.85 31.47
C ASN A 583 -5.49 8.02 30.58
N ASN A 584 -6.35 7.02 30.45
CA ASN A 584 -7.54 7.09 29.62
C ASN A 584 -8.72 7.64 30.43
N PHE A 585 -9.68 8.30 29.76
CA PHE A 585 -10.82 8.96 30.40
C PHE A 585 -12.14 8.47 29.81
N ALA A 586 -13.11 8.17 30.68
CA ALA A 586 -14.50 7.90 30.27
C ALA A 586 -15.45 8.76 31.11
N ASN A 587 -16.35 9.53 30.49
CA ASN A 587 -17.32 10.34 31.24
C ASN A 587 -18.25 9.47 32.11
N GLY A 588 -18.65 8.31 31.60
CA GLY A 588 -19.35 7.25 32.31
C GLY A 588 -18.41 6.36 33.11
N ILE A 589 -18.21 5.11 32.68
CA ILE A 589 -17.43 4.10 33.40
C ILE A 589 -16.40 3.40 32.50
N GLY A 590 -15.41 2.76 33.13
CA GLY A 590 -14.35 2.06 32.43
C GLY A 590 -13.45 3.04 31.68
N GLY A 591 -12.83 3.98 32.39
CA GLY A 591 -11.79 4.86 31.82
C GLY A 591 -10.76 4.05 31.03
N GLY A 592 -10.30 2.93 31.58
CA GLY A 592 -9.55 1.91 30.84
C GLY A 592 -10.44 1.08 29.92
N VAL A 593 -11.11 0.07 30.48
CA VAL A 593 -11.85 -0.95 29.71
C VAL A 593 -13.33 -0.96 30.07
N PHE A 594 -14.18 -0.73 29.08
CA PHE A 594 -15.59 -1.11 29.15
C PHE A 594 -15.76 -2.56 28.67
N ALA A 595 -15.94 -3.49 29.61
CA ALA A 595 -16.18 -4.89 29.32
C ALA A 595 -17.68 -5.19 29.42
N GLY A 596 -18.32 -5.51 28.29
CA GLY A 596 -19.68 -6.02 28.22
C GLY A 596 -19.75 -7.52 28.55
N ASP A 597 -20.62 -8.22 27.83
CA ASP A 597 -20.86 -9.66 28.00
C ASP A 597 -19.68 -10.58 27.64
N PRO A 598 -18.84 -10.30 26.61
CA PRO A 598 -17.72 -11.18 26.25
C PRO A 598 -16.73 -11.45 27.39
N GLN A 599 -16.10 -12.61 27.40
CA GLN A 599 -14.99 -12.88 28.32
C GLN A 599 -13.78 -12.03 27.93
N VAL A 600 -13.13 -11.41 28.94
CA VAL A 600 -11.91 -10.62 28.77
C VAL A 600 -10.85 -11.16 29.72
N ASN A 601 -9.86 -11.84 29.15
CA ASN A 601 -8.71 -12.39 29.84
C ASN A 601 -7.58 -11.37 29.82
N VAL A 602 -6.94 -11.13 30.96
CA VAL A 602 -5.83 -10.19 31.06
C VAL A 602 -4.61 -10.86 31.70
N LYS A 603 -3.46 -10.72 31.05
CA LYS A 603 -2.16 -11.24 31.51
C LYS A 603 -1.11 -10.14 31.39
N ASN A 604 -0.22 -10.04 32.37
CA ASN A 604 0.92 -9.12 32.32
C ASN A 604 0.51 -7.69 31.92
N THR A 605 -0.65 -7.20 32.34
CA THR A 605 -1.22 -5.94 31.84
C THR A 605 -1.21 -4.87 32.92
N ILE A 606 -0.83 -3.65 32.56
CA ILE A 606 -0.85 -2.47 33.44
C ILE A 606 -2.17 -1.71 33.23
N PHE A 607 -2.84 -1.38 34.34
CA PHE A 607 -3.99 -0.47 34.41
C PHE A 607 -3.63 0.71 35.31
N ALA A 608 -3.30 1.87 34.73
CA ALA A 608 -2.71 2.99 35.47
C ALA A 608 -3.39 4.33 35.20
N ASP A 609 -3.79 5.06 36.24
CA ASP A 609 -4.24 6.47 36.11
C ASP A 609 -5.36 6.70 35.10
N ASN A 610 -6.16 5.66 34.83
CA ASN A 610 -7.41 5.82 34.10
C ASN A 610 -8.42 6.53 35.00
N THR A 611 -9.26 7.36 34.41
CA THR A 611 -10.16 8.25 35.15
C THR A 611 -11.57 8.20 34.59
N VAL A 612 -12.54 8.59 35.42
CA VAL A 612 -13.94 8.69 35.04
C VAL A 612 -14.54 10.03 35.42
N GLY A 613 -15.48 10.51 34.62
CA GLY A 613 -16.21 11.77 34.85
C GLY A 613 -17.50 11.61 35.65
N ASN A 614 -17.91 10.38 35.98
CA ASN A 614 -19.18 10.14 36.64
C ASN A 614 -19.14 10.65 38.09
N GLN A 615 -20.31 11.06 38.61
CA GLN A 615 -20.44 11.65 39.94
C GLN A 615 -19.97 10.74 41.10
N PHE A 616 -19.81 9.44 40.86
CA PHE A 616 -19.34 8.50 41.85
C PHE A 616 -17.82 8.31 41.80
N GLY A 617 -17.15 8.63 40.69
CA GLY A 617 -15.73 8.31 40.51
C GLY A 617 -15.42 6.80 40.53
N SER A 618 -16.44 5.95 40.36
CA SER A 618 -16.32 4.49 40.44
C SER A 618 -15.94 3.86 39.10
N LEU A 619 -15.26 2.71 39.14
CA LEU A 619 -14.89 1.89 37.99
C LEU A 619 -13.98 2.60 36.96
N PRO A 620 -12.90 3.30 37.39
CA PRO A 620 -12.00 3.97 36.47
C PRO A 620 -11.19 3.01 35.58
N GLN A 621 -10.83 1.84 36.08
CA GLN A 621 -9.95 0.92 35.37
C GLN A 621 -10.72 -0.03 34.45
N ALA A 622 -11.76 -0.68 34.99
CA ALA A 622 -12.62 -1.59 34.25
C ALA A 622 -14.05 -1.60 34.83
N THR A 623 -15.05 -1.88 34.00
CA THR A 623 -16.46 -1.90 34.41
C THR A 623 -16.87 -3.06 35.30
N ARG A 624 -16.08 -4.13 35.28
CA ARG A 624 -16.25 -5.32 36.11
C ARG A 624 -14.91 -6.00 36.32
N LYS A 625 -14.87 -7.02 37.19
CA LYS A 625 -13.70 -7.90 37.29
C LYS A 625 -13.50 -8.65 35.97
N LEU A 626 -12.28 -8.64 35.48
CA LEU A 626 -11.81 -9.35 34.29
C LEU A 626 -11.19 -10.69 34.71
N THR A 627 -11.05 -11.60 33.75
CA THR A 627 -10.50 -12.93 34.02
C THR A 627 -8.99 -12.85 34.19
N ASP A 628 -8.52 -13.17 35.39
CA ASP A 628 -7.11 -13.11 35.73
C ASP A 628 -6.30 -14.23 35.06
N GLN A 629 -5.17 -13.89 34.46
CA GLN A 629 -4.17 -14.83 33.94
C GLN A 629 -2.76 -14.57 34.51
N GLY A 630 -2.65 -13.73 35.54
CA GLY A 630 -1.41 -13.44 36.27
C GLY A 630 -0.61 -12.25 35.72
N GLY A 631 0.24 -11.67 36.59
CA GLY A 631 1.18 -10.59 36.26
C GLY A 631 0.55 -9.22 36.02
N ASN A 632 -0.71 -9.01 36.43
CA ASN A 632 -1.43 -7.76 36.19
C ASN A 632 -1.15 -6.73 37.31
N ILE A 633 -1.10 -5.45 36.93
CA ILE A 633 -0.85 -4.33 37.86
C ILE A 633 -1.94 -3.29 37.75
N GLN A 634 -2.34 -2.74 38.90
CA GLN A 634 -3.27 -1.63 38.99
C GLN A 634 -2.71 -0.47 39.82
N TRP A 635 -2.87 0.75 39.29
CA TRP A 635 -2.61 2.01 39.99
C TRP A 635 -3.65 3.08 39.63
N PRO A 636 -4.20 3.83 40.60
CA PRO A 636 -4.05 3.68 42.05
C PRO A 636 -4.71 2.40 42.60
N PRO A 637 -4.39 1.98 43.85
CA PRO A 637 -4.78 0.67 44.38
C PRO A 637 -6.27 0.45 44.58
N THR A 638 -7.05 1.50 44.77
CA THR A 638 -8.49 1.37 44.99
C THR A 638 -9.21 2.53 44.33
N ASP A 639 -10.38 2.24 43.76
CA ASP A 639 -11.41 3.24 43.56
C ASP A 639 -12.31 3.32 44.81
N ILE A 640 -13.26 4.25 44.82
CA ILE A 640 -14.16 4.44 45.97
C ILE A 640 -15.07 3.24 46.27
N THR A 641 -15.10 2.22 45.39
CA THR A 641 -15.90 1.00 45.53
C THR A 641 -15.08 -0.24 45.91
N ASN A 642 -13.76 -0.08 46.13
CA ASN A 642 -12.82 -1.20 46.30
C ASN A 642 -12.91 -2.21 45.15
N HIS A 643 -13.16 -1.73 43.93
CA HIS A 643 -13.19 -2.57 42.75
C HIS A 643 -11.77 -2.80 42.23
N TRP A 644 -11.44 -4.06 41.98
CA TRP A 644 -10.14 -4.49 41.45
C TRP A 644 -10.31 -5.02 40.03
N VAL A 645 -9.36 -4.78 39.14
CA VAL A 645 -9.48 -5.28 37.76
C VAL A 645 -9.48 -6.81 37.71
N THR A 646 -8.67 -7.48 38.53
CA THR A 646 -8.65 -8.96 38.63
C THR A 646 -8.56 -9.42 40.10
N ASP A 647 -8.74 -10.73 40.34
CA ASP A 647 -8.75 -11.30 41.69
C ASP A 647 -7.37 -11.28 42.38
N ASN A 648 -6.27 -11.46 41.63
CA ASN A 648 -4.90 -11.46 42.16
C ASN A 648 -4.07 -10.31 41.60
N ILE A 649 -4.68 -9.14 41.42
CA ILE A 649 -3.97 -7.98 40.88
C ILE A 649 -2.92 -7.46 41.86
N THR A 650 -1.75 -7.09 41.34
CA THR A 650 -0.71 -6.43 42.12
C THR A 650 -0.99 -4.93 42.18
N PHE A 651 -0.99 -4.35 43.37
CA PHE A 651 -1.08 -2.91 43.55
C PHE A 651 0.30 -2.28 43.67
N GLY A 652 0.60 -1.34 42.78
CA GLY A 652 1.87 -0.63 42.79
C GLY A 652 1.94 0.39 41.67
N ASP A 653 2.61 1.50 41.94
CA ASP A 653 2.83 2.56 40.95
C ASP A 653 3.76 2.04 39.85
N PRO A 654 3.27 1.92 38.60
CA PRO A 654 4.10 1.45 37.48
C PRO A 654 5.11 2.51 37.01
N LYS A 655 5.08 3.74 37.54
CA LYS A 655 6.01 4.83 37.22
C LYS A 655 6.24 4.94 35.71
N LEU A 656 5.15 5.17 34.98
CA LEU A 656 5.20 5.34 33.53
C LEU A 656 5.82 6.70 33.20
N GLY A 657 6.76 6.73 32.26
CA GLY A 657 7.24 7.96 31.65
C GLY A 657 6.24 8.55 30.65
N GLU A 658 6.60 9.69 30.06
CA GLU A 658 5.77 10.33 29.04
C GLU A 658 5.72 9.51 27.74
N LEU A 659 4.63 9.67 26.99
CA LEU A 659 4.48 9.08 25.66
C LEU A 659 5.56 9.65 24.74
N GLN A 660 6.40 8.78 24.22
CA GLN A 660 7.49 9.17 23.33
C GLN A 660 7.84 8.05 22.36
N GLU A 661 8.52 8.41 21.27
CA GLU A 661 9.02 7.44 20.31
C GLU A 661 10.34 6.82 20.79
N ILE A 662 10.37 5.49 20.89
CA ILE A 662 11.58 4.72 21.21
C ILE A 662 11.66 3.56 20.22
N ASN A 663 12.77 3.47 19.47
CA ASN A 663 12.97 2.49 18.38
C ASN A 663 11.81 2.49 17.35
N GLY A 664 11.33 3.66 16.96
CA GLY A 664 10.24 3.81 15.98
C GLY A 664 8.86 3.41 16.51
N LYS A 665 8.68 3.24 17.83
CA LYS A 665 7.40 2.92 18.48
C LYS A 665 7.04 3.95 19.53
N GLN A 666 5.81 4.44 19.49
CA GLN A 666 5.25 5.30 20.53
C GLN A 666 4.92 4.46 21.76
N VAL A 667 5.59 4.68 22.89
CA VAL A 667 5.42 3.88 24.12
C VAL A 667 5.43 4.74 25.38
N LEU A 668 4.93 4.17 26.48
CA LEU A 668 5.15 4.69 27.84
C LEU A 668 6.28 3.87 28.50
N PRO A 669 7.51 4.39 28.63
CA PRO A 669 8.60 3.63 29.22
C PRO A 669 8.38 3.42 30.73
N LEU A 670 8.84 2.28 31.25
CA LEU A 670 8.95 2.09 32.70
C LEU A 670 10.13 2.89 33.24
N LEU A 671 9.94 3.60 34.36
CA LEU A 671 10.99 4.33 35.04
C LEU A 671 11.61 3.52 36.20
N PRO A 672 12.85 3.84 36.62
CA PRO A 672 13.51 3.15 37.73
C PRO A 672 12.67 3.05 39.02
N GLY A 673 12.66 1.85 39.60
CA GLY A 673 11.86 1.52 40.78
C GLY A 673 10.36 1.45 40.52
N SER A 674 9.95 1.26 39.25
CA SER A 674 8.58 0.92 38.88
C SER A 674 8.17 -0.40 39.52
N ALA A 675 6.92 -0.46 40.00
CA ALA A 675 6.34 -1.71 40.49
C ALA A 675 6.02 -2.71 39.37
N ALA A 676 6.24 -2.37 38.10
CA ALA A 676 6.03 -3.26 36.96
C ALA A 676 7.27 -4.06 36.53
N ILE A 677 8.43 -3.68 37.05
CA ILE A 677 9.70 -4.33 36.73
C ILE A 677 9.74 -5.72 37.37
N ASP A 678 10.01 -6.75 36.56
CA ASP A 678 10.10 -8.16 36.95
C ASP A 678 8.86 -8.70 37.70
N GLN A 679 7.67 -8.15 37.44
CA GLN A 679 6.41 -8.53 38.11
C GLN A 679 5.43 -9.32 37.24
N GLY A 680 5.76 -9.57 35.98
CA GLY A 680 4.94 -10.34 35.08
C GLY A 680 5.04 -11.85 35.28
N ASN A 681 4.41 -12.58 34.37
CA ASN A 681 4.44 -14.03 34.28
C ASN A 681 5.08 -14.43 32.95
N ASN A 682 6.23 -15.09 33.00
CA ASN A 682 6.98 -15.55 31.82
C ASN A 682 6.16 -16.51 30.94
N SER A 683 5.22 -17.27 31.52
CA SER A 683 4.44 -18.27 30.79
C SER A 683 3.42 -17.61 29.85
N GLY A 684 3.67 -17.76 28.54
CA GLY A 684 2.81 -17.20 27.50
C GLY A 684 3.01 -15.70 27.26
N ALA A 685 4.10 -15.12 27.79
CA ALA A 685 4.55 -13.80 27.39
C ALA A 685 5.20 -13.86 25.98
N PRO A 686 5.07 -12.79 25.17
CA PRO A 686 5.78 -12.69 23.90
C PRO A 686 7.30 -12.58 24.12
N SER A 687 8.07 -13.04 23.14
CA SER A 687 9.55 -13.05 23.19
C SER A 687 10.20 -11.67 23.15
N THR A 688 9.43 -10.64 22.78
CA THR A 688 9.86 -9.25 22.78
C THR A 688 8.76 -8.35 23.35
N ASP A 689 9.11 -7.13 23.73
CA ASP A 689 8.17 -6.06 24.04
C ASP A 689 7.69 -5.33 22.78
N GLN A 690 6.90 -4.26 22.95
CA GLN A 690 6.35 -3.46 21.85
C GLN A 690 7.42 -2.88 20.91
N ARG A 691 8.62 -2.62 21.42
CA ARG A 691 9.75 -2.02 20.68
C ARG A 691 10.62 -3.07 20.00
N GLY A 692 10.34 -4.35 20.22
CA GLY A 692 11.20 -5.45 19.78
C GLY A 692 12.36 -5.76 20.74
N VAL A 693 12.37 -5.24 21.98
CA VAL A 693 13.37 -5.60 22.99
C VAL A 693 13.05 -6.98 23.55
N THR A 694 14.05 -7.88 23.62
CA THR A 694 13.89 -9.26 24.09
C THR A 694 13.36 -9.34 25.53
N ARG A 695 12.57 -10.38 25.81
CA ARG A 695 12.03 -10.73 27.12
C ARG A 695 12.36 -12.18 27.53
N PRO A 696 12.49 -12.50 28.83
CA PRO A 696 12.60 -11.56 29.96
C PRO A 696 14.00 -10.93 30.08
N ILE A 697 14.09 -9.76 30.71
CA ILE A 697 15.34 -9.14 31.19
C ILE A 697 15.25 -9.00 32.71
N ASP A 698 16.33 -9.31 33.44
CA ASP A 698 16.47 -9.02 34.88
C ASP A 698 16.63 -7.50 35.06
N GLY A 699 15.50 -6.80 35.16
CA GLY A 699 15.40 -5.35 35.16
C GLY A 699 15.69 -4.71 36.52
N ASP A 700 15.46 -5.44 37.62
CA ASP A 700 15.79 -5.03 38.99
C ASP A 700 17.19 -5.49 39.46
N ALA A 701 17.89 -6.28 38.65
CA ALA A 701 19.21 -6.83 38.88
C ALA A 701 19.32 -7.71 40.14
N ASN A 702 18.23 -8.43 40.49
CA ASN A 702 18.21 -9.35 41.62
C ASN A 702 18.77 -10.75 41.29
N GLY A 703 19.10 -11.01 40.02
CA GLY A 703 19.59 -12.29 39.52
C GLY A 703 18.51 -13.20 38.92
N SER A 704 17.26 -12.73 38.78
CA SER A 704 16.14 -13.47 38.23
C SER A 704 15.44 -12.67 37.12
N ALA A 705 15.53 -13.15 35.88
CA ALA A 705 14.85 -12.51 34.75
C ALA A 705 13.37 -12.90 34.70
N ILE A 706 12.48 -11.93 34.93
CA ILE A 706 11.03 -12.06 34.82
C ILE A 706 10.54 -11.00 33.82
N VAL A 707 9.52 -11.32 33.02
CA VAL A 707 8.96 -10.33 32.10
C VAL A 707 8.33 -9.19 32.88
N ASP A 708 8.44 -7.97 32.37
CA ASP A 708 7.71 -6.86 32.95
C ASP A 708 6.21 -6.96 32.65
N SER A 709 5.42 -6.41 33.57
CA SER A 709 4.02 -6.12 33.27
C SER A 709 3.95 -4.95 32.27
N GLY A 710 3.03 -5.04 31.32
CA GLY A 710 2.80 -4.01 30.31
C GLY A 710 3.51 -4.25 28.98
N ALA A 711 3.47 -3.24 28.12
CA ALA A 711 3.98 -3.29 26.75
C ALA A 711 5.49 -3.05 26.61
N TYR A 712 6.16 -2.70 27.70
CA TYR A 712 7.57 -2.31 27.74
C TYR A 712 8.38 -3.31 28.58
N GLU A 713 9.62 -3.59 28.18
CA GLU A 713 10.61 -4.32 28.99
C GLU A 713 11.77 -3.40 29.43
N PHE A 714 11.99 -3.29 30.72
CA PHE A 714 12.99 -2.45 31.35
C PHE A 714 14.34 -3.16 31.34
N SER A 715 15.36 -2.46 30.83
CA SER A 715 16.71 -3.00 30.65
C SER A 715 17.78 -2.33 31.51
N GLY A 716 17.38 -1.56 32.55
CA GLY A 716 18.31 -0.85 33.44
C GLY A 716 18.98 0.39 32.85
N ASN A 717 19.01 0.55 31.52
CA ASN A 717 19.60 1.70 30.83
C ASN A 717 18.52 2.60 30.21
N VAL A 718 18.30 3.78 30.80
CA VAL A 718 17.52 4.84 30.14
C VAL A 718 18.42 5.52 29.13
N SER A 719 18.34 5.12 27.86
CA SER A 719 18.86 5.93 26.74
C SER A 719 18.02 7.20 26.64
N THR A 720 18.37 8.22 27.42
CA THR A 720 17.89 9.58 27.19
C THR A 720 18.62 10.13 25.95
N LEU A 721 18.07 9.90 24.77
CA LEU A 721 18.40 10.76 23.65
C LEU A 721 17.73 12.11 23.94
N ALA A 722 18.51 13.06 24.44
CA ALA A 722 18.11 14.45 24.51
C ALA A 722 17.73 14.94 23.10
N PRO A 723 16.71 15.82 22.96
CA PRO A 723 16.38 16.38 21.66
C PRO A 723 17.59 17.15 21.12
N GLU A 724 17.95 16.89 19.86
CA GLU A 724 18.89 17.75 19.14
C GLU A 724 18.30 19.18 19.15
N ILE A 725 18.97 20.07 19.86
CA ILE A 725 18.76 21.50 19.76
C ILE A 725 19.30 21.89 18.38
N GLU A 726 18.42 22.10 17.41
CA GLU A 726 18.76 22.88 16.22
C GLU A 726 19.15 24.28 16.68
N VAL A 727 20.45 24.58 16.64
CA VAL A 727 20.95 25.94 16.68
C VAL A 727 20.88 26.48 15.25
N LEU A 728 19.96 27.45 15.07
CA LEU A 728 19.74 28.40 13.97
C LEU A 728 20.69 28.36 12.76
#